data_AF-A0A832VCB4-F1
#
_entry.id   AF-A0A832VCB4-F1
#
_cell.length_a   1.000
_cell.length_b   1.000
_cell.length_c   1.000
_cell.angle_alpha   90.00
_cell.angle_beta   90.00
_cell.angle_gamma   90.00
#
_symmetry.space_group_name_H-M   'P 1'
#
loop_
_entity.id
_entity.type
_entity.pdbx_description
1 polymer ?
#
loop_
_entity_poly.entity_id
_entity_poly.type
_entity_poly.pdbx_seq_one_letter_code
_entity_poly.pdbx_strand_id
1 'polypeptide(L)'
;MAFSERARLVPVTSFGRLWLVLSIVRPYVVPVLSICLFWLYSNKFLGMSISYLSTMARDITIAGAQMNTSYYPMEGLALIVGGIILICFLLVQNEIPALLRGLLSRDPKALSECSSSIFAILCFVVSYFLVTNVLELSPGTQIPFFFFGGAIVAGVLLLQDNLGEILSWSNIRSLRPRENLGVLISIGSIVVFAGLTLQISFIPLISQNIPQFLSLVILITVIYWGWRLSQERMKPAVQAKRTAALAYLILLPFILYLFLRVLYLMHDPNPVMQNRWEVKFDFMDKVNTFKINPWPMLVEANSDARWLFLKAAIINSVRVTLLSIVLCVILGTIVGVTRLSSNKLASTMATVYVEVFRNLPLAVLLFLIATQFGIQAPLFIDETFLFGGAVFYSNQGIWFVTVGSYPALVMGIAALALLRTGLRHMDRIEPRFIVTPSTPFEHLRRPFSVLGWKTEALLADILLIAAALVFINYLVPFVSTHGGGTNAALAMALLVYALSVISKVDDDGINSLQIDDSESGIRKRFTIWIAAFSVAAGAVYSIGGLSWPEYLKDWNRDGIIDAPGSWDIAEGTGFELTPFFLAMMLGLTLFTASTVAEIVRGSIQALPRGQVEAAISLGLNPFQRLRLVILPQALRSMVPLLNNQFMNVWKNSSLAVIVAYSDIFYVVLVMMNNVGKLIPLFLLLLITYQAGSLAISVVMNWYNSRVTSVKI
;
A
#
# COMPACT_ATOMS: atom_id res chain seq x y z
N MET A 1 -11.22 -53.28 21.57
CA MET A 1 -9.98 -53.70 22.27
C MET A 1 -9.75 -52.72 23.41
N ALA A 2 -9.55 -53.24 24.61
CA ALA A 2 -9.80 -52.63 25.91
C ALA A 2 -8.96 -51.38 26.24
N PHE A 3 -9.56 -50.41 26.94
CA PHE A 3 -8.99 -49.92 28.20
C PHE A 3 -10.12 -49.47 29.14
N SER A 4 -10.06 -50.04 30.33
CA SER A 4 -11.04 -50.04 31.39
C SER A 4 -11.11 -48.72 32.17
N GLU A 5 -12.28 -48.52 32.77
CA GLU A 5 -12.55 -47.86 34.04
C GLU A 5 -11.31 -47.42 34.85
N ARG A 6 -11.17 -46.10 34.99
CA ARG A 6 -10.85 -45.49 36.28
C ARG A 6 -11.88 -44.42 36.56
N ALA A 7 -12.93 -44.82 37.27
CA ALA A 7 -13.82 -43.92 37.99
C ALA A 7 -12.98 -43.05 38.95
N ARG A 8 -12.74 -41.79 38.58
CA ARG A 8 -12.53 -40.74 39.58
C ARG A 8 -13.89 -40.12 39.83
N LEU A 9 -14.48 -40.49 40.97
CA LEU A 9 -15.59 -39.79 41.58
C LEU A 9 -15.12 -38.36 41.92
N VAL A 10 -15.28 -37.44 40.97
CA VAL A 10 -15.20 -36.01 41.24
C VAL A 10 -16.60 -35.58 41.70
N PRO A 11 -16.75 -34.93 42.86
CA PRO A 11 -18.07 -34.48 43.31
C PRO A 11 -18.65 -33.52 42.27
N VAL A 12 -19.88 -33.79 41.82
CA VAL A 12 -20.62 -32.92 40.90
C VAL A 12 -20.87 -31.60 41.60
N THR A 13 -19.92 -30.66 41.43
CA THR A 13 -20.12 -29.26 41.77
C THR A 13 -21.26 -28.72 40.91
N SER A 14 -21.95 -27.68 41.38
CA SER A 14 -23.09 -27.03 40.69
C SER A 14 -22.85 -26.74 39.20
N PHE A 15 -21.59 -26.58 38.80
CA PHE A 15 -21.14 -26.43 37.42
C PHE A 15 -21.42 -27.63 36.51
N GLY A 16 -21.34 -28.87 37.02
CA GLY A 16 -21.58 -30.09 36.24
C GLY A 16 -23.05 -30.28 35.87
N ARG A 17 -23.99 -29.90 36.76
CA ARG A 17 -25.43 -29.91 36.45
C ARG A 17 -25.77 -28.84 35.40
N LEU A 18 -25.14 -27.67 35.48
CA LEU A 18 -25.32 -26.62 34.48
C LEU A 18 -24.83 -27.07 33.10
N TRP A 19 -23.70 -27.77 33.02
CA TRP A 19 -23.16 -28.31 31.77
C TRP A 19 -24.02 -29.42 31.17
N LEU A 20 -24.66 -30.24 32.01
CA LEU A 20 -25.56 -31.33 31.61
C LEU A 20 -26.95 -30.80 31.18
N VAL A 21 -27.45 -29.75 31.84
CA VAL A 21 -28.64 -29.00 31.40
C VAL A 21 -28.34 -28.27 30.09
N LEU A 22 -27.18 -27.60 29.98
CA LEU A 22 -26.74 -26.96 28.75
C LEU A 22 -26.56 -27.97 27.62
N SER A 23 -26.04 -29.18 27.85
CA SER A 23 -25.89 -30.18 26.77
C SER A 23 -27.23 -30.72 26.25
N ILE A 24 -28.25 -30.81 27.10
CA ILE A 24 -29.62 -31.22 26.73
C ILE A 24 -30.38 -30.08 26.05
N VAL A 25 -30.20 -28.84 26.51
CA VAL A 25 -30.94 -27.65 26.05
C VAL A 25 -30.30 -27.01 24.80
N ARG A 26 -28.97 -27.05 24.67
CA ARG A 26 -28.21 -26.48 23.54
C ARG A 26 -28.66 -26.95 22.16
N PRO A 27 -28.99 -28.22 21.87
CA PRO A 27 -29.45 -28.62 20.54
C PRO A 27 -30.82 -28.03 20.15
N TYR A 28 -31.64 -27.60 21.11
CA TYR A 28 -32.96 -27.00 20.84
C TYR A 28 -32.94 -25.47 20.91
N VAL A 29 -32.20 -24.90 21.86
CA VAL A 29 -32.12 -23.45 22.05
C VAL A 29 -31.28 -22.78 20.98
N VAL A 30 -30.17 -23.38 20.56
CA VAL A 30 -29.29 -22.79 19.52
C VAL A 30 -30.01 -22.60 18.18
N PRO A 31 -30.74 -23.58 17.60
CA PRO A 31 -31.43 -23.36 16.33
C PRO A 31 -32.60 -22.36 16.44
N VAL A 32 -33.38 -22.41 17.53
CA VAL A 32 -34.48 -21.45 17.74
C VAL A 32 -33.95 -20.02 17.90
N LEU A 33 -32.89 -19.85 18.68
CA LEU A 33 -32.23 -18.55 18.86
C LEU A 33 -31.60 -18.06 17.54
N SER A 34 -31.00 -18.95 16.75
CA SER A 34 -30.43 -18.61 15.44
C SER A 34 -31.49 -18.13 14.45
N ILE A 35 -32.65 -18.82 14.40
CA ILE A 35 -33.79 -18.41 13.57
C ILE A 35 -34.32 -17.04 14.01
N CYS A 36 -34.49 -16.82 15.32
CA CYS A 36 -34.97 -15.55 15.86
C CYS A 36 -33.99 -14.39 15.57
N LEU A 37 -32.69 -14.59 15.81
CA LEU A 37 -31.66 -13.59 15.51
C LEU A 37 -31.56 -13.29 14.02
N PHE A 38 -31.66 -14.31 13.15
CA PHE A 38 -31.62 -14.12 11.71
C PHE A 38 -32.85 -13.37 11.18
N TRP A 39 -34.03 -13.63 11.76
CA TRP A 39 -35.24 -12.87 11.48
C TRP A 39 -35.08 -11.39 11.86
N LEU A 40 -34.61 -11.11 13.08
CA LEU A 40 -34.37 -9.73 13.55
C LEU A 40 -33.34 -9.00 12.68
N TYR A 41 -32.25 -9.69 12.32
CA TYR A 41 -31.24 -9.21 11.40
C TYR A 41 -31.84 -8.83 10.05
N SER A 42 -32.54 -9.76 9.40
CA SER A 42 -33.08 -9.56 8.04
C SER A 42 -34.10 -8.44 8.02
N ASN A 43 -35.02 -8.43 8.99
CA ASN A 43 -36.07 -7.43 9.06
C ASN A 43 -35.52 -6.02 9.33
N LYS A 44 -34.52 -5.90 10.20
CA LYS A 44 -33.88 -4.61 10.52
C LYS A 44 -33.15 -4.04 9.29
N PHE A 45 -32.30 -4.83 8.64
CA PHE A 45 -31.52 -4.34 7.50
C PHE A 45 -32.37 -4.11 6.26
N LEU A 46 -33.32 -4.99 5.93
CA LEU A 46 -34.25 -4.76 4.82
C LEU A 46 -35.16 -3.57 5.09
N GLY A 47 -35.64 -3.38 6.33
CA GLY A 47 -36.46 -2.21 6.69
C GLY A 47 -35.74 -0.88 6.44
N MET A 48 -34.49 -0.76 6.88
CA MET A 48 -33.68 0.44 6.61
C MET A 48 -33.36 0.60 5.11
N SER A 49 -33.10 -0.51 4.41
CA SER A 49 -32.75 -0.46 2.99
C SER A 49 -33.94 -0.03 2.12
N ILE A 50 -35.14 -0.53 2.44
CA ILE A 50 -36.39 -0.17 1.78
C ILE A 50 -36.73 1.31 2.03
N SER A 51 -36.52 1.82 3.24
CA SER A 51 -36.78 3.24 3.52
C SER A 51 -35.83 4.18 2.77
N TYR A 52 -34.53 3.85 2.67
CA TYR A 52 -33.61 4.62 1.82
C TYR A 52 -34.01 4.59 0.36
N LEU A 53 -34.28 3.40 -0.19
CA LEU A 53 -34.64 3.25 -1.59
C LEU A 53 -35.96 3.96 -1.94
N SER A 54 -36.97 3.85 -1.08
CA SER A 54 -38.24 4.57 -1.26
C SER A 54 -38.06 6.08 -1.21
N THR A 55 -37.12 6.58 -0.40
CA THR A 55 -36.85 8.02 -0.29
C THR A 55 -36.09 8.52 -1.52
N MET A 56 -35.12 7.73 -2.01
CA MET A 56 -34.34 8.06 -3.21
C MET A 56 -35.17 7.97 -4.50
N ALA A 57 -36.14 7.06 -4.57
CA ALA A 57 -36.98 6.90 -5.76
C ALA A 57 -38.14 7.91 -5.84
N ARG A 58 -38.39 8.70 -4.78
CA ARG A 58 -39.56 9.59 -4.71
C ARG A 58 -39.28 10.92 -5.40
N ASP A 59 -39.92 11.15 -6.53
CA ASP A 59 -39.85 12.43 -7.23
C ASP A 59 -40.79 13.47 -6.60
N ILE A 60 -40.29 14.69 -6.31
CA ILE A 60 -41.08 15.80 -5.75
C ILE A 60 -40.66 17.11 -6.44
N THR A 61 -41.07 17.30 -7.69
CA THR A 61 -40.83 18.56 -8.40
C THR A 61 -41.90 19.60 -8.09
N ILE A 62 -41.50 20.79 -7.63
CA ILE A 62 -42.38 21.96 -7.50
C ILE A 62 -41.86 23.04 -8.44
N ALA A 63 -42.68 23.51 -9.38
CA ALA A 63 -42.32 24.55 -10.36
C ALA A 63 -41.01 24.25 -11.14
N GLY A 64 -40.74 22.98 -11.44
CA GLY A 64 -39.55 22.53 -12.16
C GLY A 64 -38.28 22.37 -11.30
N ALA A 65 -38.32 22.73 -10.02
CA ALA A 65 -37.22 22.49 -9.07
C ALA A 65 -37.48 21.21 -8.26
N GLN A 66 -36.46 20.36 -8.15
CA GLN A 66 -36.53 19.12 -7.38
C GLN A 66 -36.42 19.43 -5.88
N MET A 67 -37.48 19.17 -5.11
CA MET A 67 -37.52 19.42 -3.67
C MET A 67 -36.95 18.26 -2.85
N ASN A 68 -36.96 17.04 -3.42
CA ASN A 68 -36.28 15.91 -2.81
C ASN A 68 -34.80 15.91 -3.20
N THR A 69 -33.96 16.43 -2.32
CA THR A 69 -32.50 16.45 -2.54
C THR A 69 -31.88 15.06 -2.61
N SER A 70 -32.52 14.04 -2.02
CA SER A 70 -32.09 12.64 -2.06
C SER A 70 -32.55 11.88 -3.30
N TYR A 71 -33.27 12.54 -4.21
CA TYR A 71 -33.81 11.89 -5.38
C TYR A 71 -32.73 11.41 -6.34
N TYR A 72 -32.89 10.19 -6.83
CA TYR A 72 -32.13 9.65 -7.94
C TYR A 72 -33.08 9.29 -9.09
N PRO A 73 -32.70 9.60 -10.35
CA PRO A 73 -33.46 9.15 -11.50
C PRO A 73 -33.47 7.61 -11.55
N MET A 74 -34.57 7.04 -12.04
CA MET A 74 -34.75 5.58 -12.07
C MET A 74 -33.65 4.88 -12.88
N GLU A 75 -33.16 5.51 -13.94
CA GLU A 75 -32.01 5.05 -14.73
C GLU A 75 -30.77 4.83 -13.86
N GLY A 76 -30.46 5.79 -12.97
CA GLY A 76 -29.35 5.70 -12.03
C GLY A 76 -29.56 4.62 -10.98
N LEU A 77 -30.75 4.55 -10.38
CA LEU A 77 -31.08 3.52 -9.39
C LEU A 77 -31.04 2.11 -9.97
N ALA A 78 -31.61 1.90 -11.16
CA ALA A 78 -31.61 0.61 -11.84
C ALA A 78 -30.20 0.14 -12.20
N LEU A 79 -29.35 1.05 -12.69
CA LEU A 79 -27.97 0.76 -13.02
C LEU A 79 -27.16 0.41 -11.76
N ILE A 80 -27.26 1.21 -10.70
CA ILE A 80 -26.45 1.02 -9.48
C ILE A 80 -26.92 -0.21 -8.69
N VAL A 81 -28.19 -0.26 -8.30
CA VAL A 81 -28.73 -1.33 -7.44
C VAL A 81 -28.79 -2.65 -8.20
N GLY A 82 -29.26 -2.63 -9.44
CA GLY A 82 -29.25 -3.82 -10.30
C GLY A 82 -27.83 -4.29 -10.63
N GLY A 83 -26.89 -3.36 -10.84
CA GLY A 83 -25.48 -3.67 -11.07
C GLY A 83 -24.82 -4.35 -9.87
N ILE A 84 -25.12 -3.90 -8.64
CA ILE A 84 -24.64 -4.56 -7.41
C ILE A 84 -25.17 -5.99 -7.32
N ILE A 85 -26.46 -6.21 -7.61
CA ILE A 85 -27.06 -7.55 -7.61
C ILE A 85 -26.38 -8.46 -8.65
N LEU A 86 -26.12 -7.94 -9.85
CA LEU A 86 -25.41 -8.65 -10.92
C LEU A 86 -23.97 -8.99 -10.50
N ILE A 87 -23.22 -8.04 -9.94
CA ILE A 87 -21.85 -8.27 -9.47
C ILE A 87 -21.83 -9.36 -8.40
N CYS A 88 -22.73 -9.31 -7.41
CA CYS A 88 -22.85 -10.36 -6.41
C CYS A 88 -23.15 -11.73 -7.03
N PHE A 89 -24.05 -11.79 -8.03
CA PHE A 89 -24.35 -13.03 -8.73
C PHE A 89 -23.12 -13.60 -9.46
N LEU A 90 -22.37 -12.76 -10.18
CA LEU A 90 -21.18 -13.17 -10.92
C LEU A 90 -20.04 -13.62 -9.99
N LEU A 91 -19.89 -12.96 -8.83
CA LEU A 91 -18.91 -13.36 -7.81
C LEU A 91 -19.23 -14.73 -7.20
N VAL A 92 -20.51 -15.06 -7.00
CA VAL A 92 -20.92 -16.38 -6.51
C VAL A 92 -20.64 -17.48 -7.53
N GLN A 93 -20.89 -17.23 -8.82
CA GLN A 93 -20.59 -18.21 -9.88
C GLN A 93 -19.08 -18.40 -10.09
N ASN A 94 -18.28 -17.36 -9.83
CA ASN A 94 -16.82 -17.39 -9.98
C ASN A 94 -16.34 -17.82 -11.39
N GLU A 95 -17.12 -17.46 -12.42
CA GLU A 95 -16.84 -17.79 -13.83
C GLU A 95 -16.14 -16.64 -14.59
N ILE A 96 -15.88 -15.50 -13.92
CA ILE A 96 -15.33 -14.27 -14.54
C ILE A 96 -14.01 -14.54 -15.31
N PRO A 97 -13.01 -15.27 -14.77
CA PRO A 97 -11.78 -15.54 -15.52
C PRO A 97 -12.01 -16.43 -16.75
N ALA A 98 -12.94 -17.37 -16.68
CA ALA A 98 -13.31 -18.25 -17.80
C ALA A 98 -14.06 -17.47 -18.88
N LEU A 99 -14.98 -16.59 -18.47
CA LEU A 99 -15.73 -15.69 -19.36
C LEU A 99 -14.79 -14.72 -20.09
N LEU A 100 -13.84 -14.10 -19.38
CA LEU A 100 -12.82 -13.22 -19.98
C LEU A 100 -11.96 -13.99 -21.00
N ARG A 101 -11.52 -15.21 -20.65
CA ARG A 101 -10.73 -16.06 -21.55
C ARG A 101 -11.53 -16.45 -22.80
N GLY A 102 -12.79 -16.86 -22.64
CA GLY A 102 -13.66 -17.24 -23.75
C GLY A 102 -14.00 -16.07 -24.69
N LEU A 103 -14.14 -14.86 -24.16
CA LEU A 103 -14.30 -13.64 -24.98
C LEU A 103 -13.03 -13.31 -25.79
N LEU A 104 -11.86 -13.49 -25.18
CA LEU A 104 -10.57 -13.27 -25.82
C LEU A 104 -10.24 -14.35 -26.87
N SER A 105 -10.55 -15.62 -26.60
CA SER A 105 -10.22 -16.75 -27.48
C SER A 105 -11.30 -17.07 -28.53
N ARG A 106 -12.51 -16.49 -28.41
CA ARG A 106 -13.70 -16.77 -29.26
C ARG A 106 -14.09 -18.25 -29.33
N ASP A 107 -13.80 -19.03 -28.29
CA ASP A 107 -14.16 -20.46 -28.24
C ASP A 107 -15.64 -20.65 -27.88
N PRO A 108 -16.47 -21.25 -28.76
CA PRO A 108 -17.90 -21.42 -28.50
C PRO A 108 -18.19 -22.40 -27.35
N LYS A 109 -17.28 -23.33 -27.05
CA LYS A 109 -17.41 -24.26 -25.92
C LYS A 109 -17.20 -23.57 -24.58
N ALA A 110 -16.23 -22.64 -24.49
CA ALA A 110 -16.00 -21.86 -23.27
C ALA A 110 -17.20 -20.94 -22.96
N LEU A 111 -17.89 -20.42 -23.98
CA LEU A 111 -19.11 -19.63 -23.80
C LEU A 111 -20.31 -20.46 -23.33
N SER A 112 -20.40 -21.73 -23.75
CA SER A 112 -21.42 -22.66 -23.27
C SER A 112 -21.24 -23.01 -21.79
N GLU A 113 -20.01 -23.05 -21.29
CA GLU A 113 -19.71 -23.30 -19.87
C GLU A 113 -20.10 -22.09 -18.98
N CYS A 114 -20.19 -20.88 -19.53
CA CYS A 114 -20.56 -19.65 -18.83
C CYS A 114 -22.05 -19.26 -18.99
N SER A 115 -22.94 -20.20 -19.34
CA SER A 115 -24.34 -19.91 -19.66
C SER A 115 -25.10 -19.18 -18.54
N SER A 116 -24.82 -19.53 -17.28
CA SER A 116 -25.45 -18.94 -16.08
C SER A 116 -25.10 -17.47 -15.91
N SER A 117 -23.82 -17.12 -16.13
CA SER A 117 -23.32 -15.74 -16.05
C SER A 117 -23.89 -14.88 -17.18
N ILE A 118 -23.97 -15.42 -18.40
CA ILE A 118 -24.56 -14.74 -19.56
C ILE A 118 -26.06 -14.48 -19.34
N PHE A 119 -26.79 -15.46 -18.81
CA PHE A 119 -28.20 -15.30 -18.49
C PHE A 119 -28.45 -14.19 -17.47
N ALA A 120 -27.64 -14.09 -16.41
CA ALA A 120 -27.77 -13.02 -15.43
C ALA A 120 -27.53 -11.63 -16.05
N ILE A 121 -26.53 -11.49 -16.94
CA ILE A 121 -26.28 -10.25 -17.68
C ILE A 121 -27.49 -9.90 -18.55
N LEU A 122 -28.03 -10.87 -19.28
CA LEU A 122 -29.23 -10.67 -20.12
C LEU A 122 -30.44 -10.24 -19.28
N CYS A 123 -30.71 -10.94 -18.16
CA CYS A 123 -31.77 -10.56 -17.23
C CYS A 123 -31.59 -9.15 -16.69
N PHE A 124 -30.36 -8.74 -16.35
CA PHE A 124 -30.07 -7.37 -15.91
C PHE A 124 -30.37 -6.34 -17.00
N VAL A 125 -29.95 -6.59 -18.25
CA VAL A 125 -30.21 -5.69 -19.38
C VAL A 125 -31.71 -5.57 -19.67
N VAL A 126 -32.43 -6.69 -19.72
CA VAL A 126 -33.89 -6.71 -19.94
C VAL A 126 -34.61 -6.00 -18.79
N SER A 127 -34.24 -6.31 -17.55
CA SER A 127 -34.74 -5.67 -16.34
C SER A 127 -34.51 -4.15 -16.36
N TYR A 128 -33.31 -3.71 -16.74
CA TYR A 128 -32.96 -2.30 -16.85
C TYR A 128 -33.82 -1.59 -17.91
N PHE A 129 -33.97 -2.18 -19.10
CA PHE A 129 -34.79 -1.61 -20.16
C PHE A 129 -36.27 -1.51 -19.77
N LEU A 130 -36.83 -2.59 -19.19
CA LEU A 130 -38.23 -2.62 -18.76
C LEU A 130 -38.53 -1.53 -17.74
N VAL A 131 -37.66 -1.37 -16.75
CA VAL A 131 -37.89 -0.43 -15.64
C VAL A 131 -37.66 1.03 -16.01
N THR A 132 -36.81 1.30 -17.00
CA THR A 132 -36.52 2.68 -17.42
C THR A 132 -37.46 3.17 -18.52
N ASN A 133 -37.91 2.29 -19.43
CA ASN A 133 -38.65 2.71 -20.63
C ASN A 133 -40.10 2.22 -20.68
N VAL A 134 -40.46 1.17 -19.94
CA VAL A 134 -41.75 0.47 -20.11
C VAL A 134 -42.62 0.51 -18.86
N LEU A 135 -42.03 0.34 -17.68
CA LEU A 135 -42.74 0.18 -16.41
C LEU A 135 -42.69 1.45 -15.56
N GLU A 136 -43.85 2.03 -15.29
CA GLU A 136 -44.00 3.10 -14.30
C GLU A 136 -44.25 2.49 -12.91
N LEU A 137 -43.18 2.29 -12.14
CA LEU A 137 -43.25 1.65 -10.82
C LEU A 137 -43.43 2.69 -9.69
N SER A 138 -44.33 2.38 -8.75
CA SER A 138 -44.53 3.18 -7.54
C SER A 138 -43.29 3.19 -6.61
N PRO A 139 -42.77 4.37 -6.21
CA PRO A 139 -41.58 4.49 -5.36
C PRO A 139 -41.69 3.84 -3.98
N GLY A 140 -42.88 3.82 -3.39
CA GLY A 140 -43.08 3.34 -2.02
C GLY A 140 -43.23 1.82 -1.89
N THR A 141 -43.63 1.12 -2.96
CA THR A 141 -44.03 -0.30 -2.87
C THR A 141 -43.40 -1.16 -3.96
N GLN A 142 -43.62 -0.82 -5.23
CA GLN A 142 -43.17 -1.62 -6.37
C GLN A 142 -41.66 -1.55 -6.58
N ILE A 143 -41.05 -0.36 -6.48
CA ILE A 143 -39.60 -0.19 -6.67
C ILE A 143 -38.79 -0.99 -5.63
N PRO A 144 -39.07 -0.89 -4.31
CA PRO A 144 -38.37 -1.73 -3.33
C PRO A 144 -38.58 -3.22 -3.56
N PHE A 145 -39.81 -3.65 -3.84
CA PHE A 145 -40.07 -5.06 -4.09
C PHE A 145 -39.33 -5.58 -5.32
N PHE A 146 -39.23 -4.79 -6.39
CA PHE A 146 -38.50 -5.14 -7.59
C PHE A 146 -37.01 -5.43 -7.30
N PHE A 147 -36.31 -4.51 -6.65
CA PHE A 147 -34.87 -4.68 -6.39
C PHE A 147 -34.57 -5.78 -5.36
N PHE A 148 -35.25 -5.76 -4.20
CA PHE A 148 -34.98 -6.75 -3.15
C PHE A 148 -35.55 -8.13 -3.52
N GLY A 149 -36.73 -8.19 -4.14
CA GLY A 149 -37.31 -9.42 -4.65
C GLY A 149 -36.46 -10.02 -5.77
N GLY A 150 -35.97 -9.19 -6.70
CA GLY A 150 -35.07 -9.62 -7.77
C GLY A 150 -33.76 -10.20 -7.23
N ALA A 151 -33.18 -9.59 -6.19
CA ALA A 151 -31.99 -10.10 -5.51
C ALA A 151 -32.23 -11.47 -4.84
N ILE A 152 -33.41 -11.67 -4.24
CA ILE A 152 -33.80 -12.96 -3.65
C ILE A 152 -33.99 -14.03 -4.72
N VAL A 153 -34.69 -13.70 -5.83
CA VAL A 153 -34.85 -14.60 -6.97
C VAL A 153 -33.50 -14.99 -7.55
N ALA A 154 -32.58 -14.04 -7.71
CA ALA A 154 -31.20 -14.32 -8.13
C ALA A 154 -30.52 -15.34 -7.20
N GLY A 155 -30.69 -15.20 -5.87
CA GLY A 155 -30.18 -16.17 -4.89
C GLY A 155 -30.84 -17.55 -4.98
N VAL A 156 -32.15 -17.62 -5.25
CA VAL A 156 -32.86 -18.90 -5.46
C VAL A 156 -32.36 -19.61 -6.72
N LEU A 157 -32.14 -18.87 -7.81
CA LEU A 157 -31.59 -19.42 -9.05
C LEU A 157 -30.16 -19.95 -8.85
N LEU A 158 -29.33 -19.24 -8.09
CA LEU A 158 -27.97 -19.69 -7.73
C LEU A 158 -27.97 -20.98 -6.90
N LEU A 159 -28.94 -21.14 -5.99
CA LEU A 159 -29.06 -22.35 -5.17
C LEU A 159 -29.51 -23.56 -5.98
N GLN A 160 -30.40 -23.36 -6.95
CA GLN A 160 -30.91 -24.44 -7.79
C GLN A 160 -29.85 -24.95 -8.77
N ASP A 161 -29.00 -24.07 -9.29
CA ASP A 161 -27.87 -24.40 -10.17
C ASP A 161 -28.30 -25.21 -11.41
N ASN A 162 -29.44 -24.83 -12.00
CA ASN A 162 -30.06 -25.50 -13.15
C ASN A 162 -30.24 -24.57 -14.36
N LEU A 163 -29.64 -23.37 -14.32
CA LEU A 163 -29.76 -22.35 -15.38
C LEU A 163 -29.25 -22.84 -16.74
N GLY A 164 -28.19 -23.66 -16.77
CA GLY A 164 -27.69 -24.27 -18.00
C GLY A 164 -28.70 -25.20 -18.67
N GLU A 165 -29.55 -25.88 -17.89
CA GLU A 165 -30.62 -26.73 -18.42
C GLU A 165 -31.79 -25.91 -18.97
N ILE A 166 -32.11 -24.77 -18.33
CA ILE A 166 -33.17 -23.83 -18.74
C ILE A 166 -32.87 -23.20 -20.10
N LEU A 167 -31.61 -22.89 -20.38
CA LEU A 167 -31.19 -22.23 -21.63
C LEU A 167 -31.10 -23.18 -22.83
N SER A 168 -31.10 -24.49 -22.60
CA SER A 168 -31.00 -25.48 -23.68
C SER A 168 -32.37 -25.72 -24.35
N TRP A 169 -32.51 -25.26 -25.60
CA TRP A 169 -33.76 -25.34 -26.39
C TRP A 169 -34.29 -26.78 -26.57
N SER A 170 -33.41 -27.79 -26.54
CA SER A 170 -33.78 -29.21 -26.63
C SER A 170 -34.52 -29.73 -25.39
N ASN A 171 -34.18 -29.25 -24.19
CA ASN A 171 -34.77 -29.73 -22.93
C ASN A 171 -36.15 -29.12 -22.64
N ILE A 172 -36.42 -27.92 -23.17
CA ILE A 172 -37.73 -27.26 -23.02
C ILE A 172 -38.82 -28.08 -23.72
N ARG A 173 -38.50 -28.73 -24.85
CA ARG A 173 -39.46 -29.52 -25.63
C ARG A 173 -39.78 -30.89 -25.03
N SER A 174 -38.95 -31.39 -24.11
CA SER A 174 -39.09 -32.68 -23.43
C SER A 174 -39.44 -32.54 -21.94
N LEU A 175 -39.93 -31.39 -21.50
CA LEU A 175 -40.28 -31.11 -20.10
C LEU A 175 -41.38 -32.06 -19.59
N ARG A 176 -41.00 -33.02 -18.74
CA ARG A 176 -41.93 -33.80 -17.91
C ARG A 176 -42.03 -33.13 -16.53
N PRO A 177 -43.20 -32.60 -16.12
CA PRO A 177 -43.35 -31.83 -14.88
C PRO A 177 -42.96 -32.60 -13.60
N ARG A 178 -43.03 -33.93 -13.64
CA ARG A 178 -42.79 -34.81 -12.49
C ARG A 178 -41.29 -35.12 -12.26
N GLU A 179 -40.46 -35.01 -13.29
CA GLU A 179 -39.03 -35.35 -13.24
C GLU A 179 -38.16 -34.10 -13.03
N ASN A 180 -38.59 -32.92 -13.51
CA ASN A 180 -37.81 -31.68 -13.49
C ASN A 180 -38.36 -30.62 -12.51
N LEU A 181 -38.64 -31.02 -11.27
CA LEU A 181 -39.19 -30.12 -10.23
C LEU A 181 -38.31 -28.88 -9.98
N GLY A 182 -36.97 -29.01 -10.09
CA GLY A 182 -36.06 -27.87 -9.90
C GLY A 182 -36.26 -26.75 -10.91
N VAL A 183 -36.38 -27.09 -12.19
CA VAL A 183 -36.60 -26.13 -13.30
C VAL A 183 -37.95 -25.43 -13.16
N LEU A 184 -38.98 -26.16 -12.76
CA LEU A 184 -40.30 -25.60 -12.51
C LEU A 184 -40.28 -24.55 -11.38
N ILE A 185 -39.52 -24.79 -10.31
CA ILE A 185 -39.40 -23.83 -9.21
C ILE A 185 -38.62 -22.59 -9.67
N SER A 186 -37.58 -22.73 -10.50
CA SER A 186 -36.83 -21.59 -11.06
C SER A 186 -37.73 -20.69 -11.91
N ILE A 187 -38.40 -21.26 -12.90
CA ILE A 187 -39.30 -20.53 -13.81
C ILE A 187 -40.47 -19.96 -13.01
N GLY A 188 -41.04 -20.76 -12.10
CA GLY A 188 -42.10 -20.32 -11.20
C GLY A 188 -41.68 -19.14 -10.33
N SER A 189 -40.45 -19.12 -9.80
CA SER A 189 -39.96 -18.00 -8.99
C SER A 189 -39.85 -16.69 -9.78
N ILE A 190 -39.42 -16.76 -11.05
CA ILE A 190 -39.34 -15.59 -11.95
C ILE A 190 -40.74 -15.08 -12.30
N VAL A 191 -41.66 -15.98 -12.66
CA VAL A 191 -43.04 -15.62 -13.02
C VAL A 191 -43.79 -15.04 -11.83
N VAL A 192 -43.68 -15.67 -10.64
CA VAL A 192 -44.28 -15.18 -9.41
C VAL A 192 -43.71 -13.81 -9.04
N PHE A 193 -42.39 -13.62 -9.16
CA PHE A 193 -41.76 -12.31 -8.93
C PHE A 193 -42.27 -11.23 -9.89
N ALA A 194 -42.35 -11.52 -11.20
CA ALA A 194 -42.84 -10.57 -12.20
C ALA A 194 -44.32 -10.21 -11.95
N GLY A 195 -45.16 -11.21 -11.71
CA GLY A 195 -46.58 -11.02 -11.43
C GLY A 195 -46.82 -10.24 -10.14
N LEU A 196 -46.12 -10.60 -9.06
CA LEU A 196 -46.19 -9.87 -7.78
C LEU A 196 -45.68 -8.44 -7.93
N THR A 197 -44.57 -8.19 -8.64
CA THR A 197 -44.05 -6.82 -8.83
C THR A 197 -45.09 -5.90 -9.44
N LEU A 198 -45.82 -6.36 -10.46
CA LEU A 198 -46.84 -5.55 -11.13
C LEU A 198 -48.10 -5.38 -10.27
N GLN A 199 -48.47 -6.40 -9.48
CA GLN A 199 -49.74 -6.42 -8.74
C GLN A 199 -49.62 -6.14 -7.24
N ILE A 200 -48.42 -5.90 -6.70
CA ILE A 200 -48.18 -5.81 -5.25
C ILE A 200 -49.03 -4.74 -4.57
N SER A 201 -49.30 -3.63 -5.27
CA SER A 201 -50.11 -2.53 -4.75
C SER A 201 -51.56 -2.95 -4.47
N PHE A 202 -52.06 -4.00 -5.13
CA PHE A 202 -53.39 -4.58 -4.92
C PHE A 202 -53.44 -5.65 -3.81
N ILE A 203 -52.30 -6.01 -3.20
CA ILE A 203 -52.21 -7.01 -2.13
C ILE A 203 -51.78 -6.33 -0.81
N PRO A 204 -52.73 -5.85 0.03
CA PRO A 204 -52.43 -5.08 1.23
C PRO A 204 -51.52 -5.81 2.24
N LEU A 205 -51.63 -7.14 2.32
CA LEU A 205 -50.84 -7.97 3.23
C LEU A 205 -49.33 -7.84 2.96
N ILE A 206 -48.94 -7.69 1.68
CA ILE A 206 -47.54 -7.61 1.26
C ILE A 206 -47.10 -6.16 1.16
N SER A 207 -47.92 -5.29 0.56
CA SER A 207 -47.53 -3.89 0.28
C SER A 207 -47.27 -3.07 1.55
N GLN A 208 -47.95 -3.36 2.66
CA GLN A 208 -47.74 -2.68 3.94
C GLN A 208 -46.55 -3.22 4.74
N ASN A 209 -46.14 -4.48 4.51
CA ASN A 209 -45.14 -5.19 5.31
C ASN A 209 -44.05 -5.87 4.46
N ILE A 210 -43.57 -5.18 3.41
CA ILE A 210 -42.54 -5.67 2.49
C ILE A 210 -41.30 -6.23 3.22
N PRO A 211 -40.70 -5.56 4.23
CA PRO A 211 -39.53 -6.09 4.92
C PRO A 211 -39.77 -7.45 5.58
N GLN A 212 -40.95 -7.63 6.20
CA GLN A 212 -41.32 -8.88 6.88
C GLN A 212 -41.56 -10.00 5.87
N PHE A 213 -42.25 -9.71 4.76
CA PHE A 213 -42.50 -10.67 3.70
C PHE A 213 -41.18 -11.18 3.08
N LEU A 214 -40.29 -10.26 2.69
CA LEU A 214 -39.00 -10.63 2.10
C LEU A 214 -38.10 -11.37 3.10
N SER A 215 -38.09 -10.94 4.37
CA SER A 215 -37.36 -11.65 5.44
C SER A 215 -37.86 -13.07 5.63
N LEU A 216 -39.18 -13.29 5.52
CA LEU A 216 -39.79 -14.61 5.61
C LEU A 216 -39.37 -15.51 4.45
N VAL A 217 -39.35 -14.99 3.23
CA VAL A 217 -38.89 -15.73 2.04
C VAL A 217 -37.41 -16.12 2.18
N ILE A 218 -36.55 -15.18 2.61
CA ILE A 218 -35.13 -15.47 2.85
C ILE A 218 -34.98 -16.52 3.96
N LEU A 219 -35.67 -16.37 5.09
CA LEU A 219 -35.62 -17.30 6.21
C LEU A 219 -35.99 -18.73 5.79
N ILE A 220 -37.11 -18.91 5.10
CA ILE A 220 -37.56 -20.21 4.61
C ILE A 220 -36.52 -20.82 3.67
N THR A 221 -36.00 -20.01 2.73
CA THR A 221 -35.00 -20.45 1.75
C THR A 221 -33.71 -20.89 2.43
N VAL A 222 -33.21 -20.10 3.38
CA VAL A 222 -31.98 -20.38 4.13
C VAL A 222 -32.13 -21.62 5.00
N ILE A 223 -33.25 -21.79 5.70
CA ILE A 223 -33.51 -22.99 6.52
C ILE A 223 -33.56 -24.24 5.64
N TYR A 224 -34.35 -24.20 4.56
CA TYR A 224 -34.51 -25.34 3.67
C TYR A 224 -33.17 -25.77 3.04
N TRP A 225 -32.42 -24.81 2.49
CA TRP A 225 -31.15 -25.12 1.84
C TRP A 225 -30.03 -25.42 2.82
N GLY A 226 -30.03 -24.79 4.00
CA GLY A 226 -29.12 -25.14 5.09
C GLY A 226 -29.31 -26.58 5.54
N TRP A 227 -30.56 -27.02 5.72
CA TRP A 227 -30.88 -28.41 6.02
C TRP A 227 -30.48 -29.37 4.90
N ARG A 228 -30.72 -29.01 3.63
CA ARG A 228 -30.31 -29.84 2.47
C ARG A 228 -28.78 -29.97 2.35
N LEU A 229 -28.04 -28.89 2.59
CA LEU A 229 -26.58 -28.88 2.58
C LEU A 229 -25.99 -29.70 3.73
N SER A 230 -26.64 -29.71 4.89
CA SER A 230 -26.21 -30.50 6.05
C SER A 230 -26.27 -32.01 5.84
N GLN A 231 -27.00 -32.50 4.84
CA GLN A 231 -27.13 -33.93 4.56
C GLN A 231 -25.94 -34.53 3.80
N GLU A 232 -24.95 -33.73 3.36
CA GLU A 232 -23.70 -34.15 2.69
C GLU A 232 -23.86 -35.06 1.44
N ARG A 233 -25.03 -35.08 0.81
CA ARG A 233 -25.32 -35.99 -0.33
C ARG A 233 -24.82 -35.49 -1.69
N MET A 234 -23.99 -34.44 -1.75
CA MET A 234 -23.70 -33.71 -2.98
C MET A 234 -22.22 -33.77 -3.39
N LYS A 235 -21.96 -33.63 -4.70
CA LYS A 235 -20.59 -33.49 -5.22
C LYS A 235 -19.93 -32.25 -4.60
N PRO A 236 -18.64 -32.29 -4.21
CA PRO A 236 -17.95 -31.17 -3.55
C PRO A 236 -18.02 -29.84 -4.33
N ALA A 237 -17.92 -29.88 -5.67
CA ALA A 237 -18.01 -28.69 -6.51
C ALA A 237 -19.39 -28.00 -6.45
N VAL A 238 -20.47 -28.79 -6.49
CA VAL A 238 -21.86 -28.29 -6.38
C VAL A 238 -22.15 -27.79 -4.98
N GLN A 239 -21.60 -28.47 -3.96
CA GLN A 239 -21.71 -28.03 -2.58
C GLN A 239 -21.03 -26.68 -2.37
N ALA A 240 -19.81 -26.47 -2.89
CA ALA A 240 -19.12 -25.18 -2.80
C ALA A 240 -19.93 -24.03 -3.42
N LYS A 241 -20.45 -24.20 -4.65
CA LYS A 241 -21.31 -23.21 -5.31
C LYS A 241 -22.58 -22.90 -4.49
N ARG A 242 -23.27 -23.93 -4.00
CA ARG A 242 -24.50 -23.76 -3.19
C ARG A 242 -24.23 -23.13 -1.82
N THR A 243 -23.09 -23.43 -1.19
CA THR A 243 -22.69 -22.75 0.05
C THR A 243 -22.40 -21.27 -0.18
N ALA A 244 -21.77 -20.90 -1.31
CA ALA A 244 -21.56 -19.50 -1.68
C ALA A 244 -22.88 -18.78 -1.96
N ALA A 245 -23.82 -19.43 -2.66
CA ALA A 245 -25.16 -18.90 -2.91
C ALA A 245 -25.98 -18.70 -1.63
N LEU A 246 -25.88 -19.64 -0.68
CA LEU A 246 -26.51 -19.52 0.64
C LEU A 246 -25.89 -18.38 1.45
N ALA A 247 -24.56 -18.22 1.42
CA ALA A 247 -23.87 -17.10 2.05
C ALA A 247 -24.30 -15.75 1.45
N TYR A 248 -24.48 -15.68 0.13
CA TYR A 248 -25.03 -14.51 -0.55
C TYR A 248 -26.43 -14.14 0.00
N LEU A 249 -27.38 -15.09 0.07
CA LEU A 249 -28.72 -14.81 0.58
C LEU A 249 -28.72 -14.38 2.06
N ILE A 250 -27.84 -14.97 2.88
CA ILE A 250 -27.69 -14.57 4.29
C ILE A 250 -27.16 -13.14 4.40
N LEU A 251 -26.17 -12.76 3.58
CA LEU A 251 -25.53 -11.44 3.64
C LEU A 251 -26.27 -10.36 2.85
N LEU A 252 -27.18 -10.73 1.94
CA LEU A 252 -27.90 -9.84 1.03
C LEU A 252 -28.54 -8.63 1.74
N PRO A 253 -29.31 -8.80 2.85
CA PRO A 253 -29.87 -7.66 3.58
C PRO A 253 -28.82 -6.63 4.01
N PHE A 254 -27.67 -7.11 4.49
CA PHE A 254 -26.59 -6.24 4.96
C PHE A 254 -25.80 -5.60 3.81
N ILE A 255 -25.52 -6.36 2.74
CA ILE A 255 -24.82 -5.86 1.55
C ILE A 255 -25.63 -4.71 0.94
N LEU A 256 -26.92 -4.92 0.68
CA LEU A 256 -27.78 -3.89 0.10
C LEU A 256 -27.94 -2.69 1.03
N TYR A 257 -28.05 -2.91 2.35
CA TYR A 257 -28.06 -1.82 3.33
C TYR A 257 -26.80 -0.95 3.24
N LEU A 258 -25.61 -1.55 3.23
CA LEU A 258 -24.35 -0.79 3.16
C LEU A 258 -24.27 0.08 1.90
N PHE A 259 -24.60 -0.49 0.74
CA PHE A 259 -24.56 0.25 -0.52
C PHE A 259 -25.61 1.34 -0.60
N LEU A 260 -26.87 1.04 -0.26
CA LEU A 260 -27.96 2.02 -0.27
C LEU A 260 -27.73 3.13 0.76
N ARG A 261 -27.11 2.81 1.90
CA ARG A 261 -26.74 3.81 2.91
C ARG A 261 -25.72 4.80 2.36
N VAL A 262 -24.68 4.33 1.67
CA VAL A 262 -23.67 5.20 1.04
C VAL A 262 -24.34 6.06 -0.04
N LEU A 263 -25.17 5.45 -0.91
CA LEU A 263 -25.88 6.15 -1.97
C LEU A 263 -26.79 7.25 -1.41
N TYR A 264 -27.53 6.95 -0.34
CA TYR A 264 -28.38 7.91 0.36
C TYR A 264 -27.56 9.07 0.94
N LEU A 265 -26.44 8.79 1.59
CA LEU A 265 -25.61 9.81 2.24
C LEU A 265 -24.95 10.77 1.25
N MET A 266 -24.67 10.33 0.02
CA MET A 266 -24.15 11.22 -1.05
C MET A 266 -25.13 12.34 -1.42
N HIS A 267 -26.43 12.13 -1.20
CA HIS A 267 -27.50 13.08 -1.48
C HIS A 267 -28.38 13.29 -0.22
N ASP A 268 -27.75 13.39 0.95
CA ASP A 268 -28.48 13.54 2.21
C ASP A 268 -29.32 14.83 2.24
N PRO A 269 -30.52 14.85 2.84
CA PRO A 269 -31.32 16.06 2.98
C PRO A 269 -30.65 17.17 3.80
N ASN A 270 -29.73 16.81 4.69
CA ASN A 270 -28.95 17.77 5.46
C ASN A 270 -27.78 18.30 4.60
N PRO A 271 -27.74 19.60 4.28
CA PRO A 271 -26.71 20.17 3.41
C PRO A 271 -25.29 20.00 3.99
N VAL A 272 -25.14 19.92 5.31
CA VAL A 272 -23.83 19.68 5.96
C VAL A 272 -23.36 18.24 5.70
N MET A 273 -24.26 17.26 5.80
CA MET A 273 -23.93 15.86 5.52
C MET A 273 -23.68 15.66 4.04
N GLN A 274 -24.52 16.23 3.17
CA GLN A 274 -24.32 16.20 1.73
C GLN A 274 -22.95 16.77 1.35
N ASN A 275 -22.58 17.95 1.87
CA ASN A 275 -21.27 18.55 1.58
C ASN A 275 -20.10 17.63 2.01
N ARG A 276 -20.24 16.91 3.13
CA ARG A 276 -19.21 15.97 3.62
C ARG A 276 -19.08 14.71 2.76
N TRP A 277 -20.19 14.21 2.19
CA TRP A 277 -20.26 12.94 1.46
C TRP A 277 -20.18 13.06 -0.06
N GLU A 278 -20.49 14.24 -0.61
CA GLU A 278 -20.43 14.51 -2.04
C GLU A 278 -19.00 14.37 -2.58
N VAL A 279 -18.81 13.45 -3.53
CA VAL A 279 -17.50 13.17 -4.15
C VAL A 279 -17.24 14.10 -5.34
N LYS A 280 -16.80 15.32 -5.05
CA LYS A 280 -16.34 16.31 -6.04
C LYS A 280 -14.99 16.90 -5.62
N PHE A 281 -14.11 17.18 -6.59
CA PHE A 281 -12.73 17.64 -6.34
C PHE A 281 -12.48 19.13 -6.68
N ASP A 282 -13.52 19.89 -7.06
CA ASP A 282 -13.42 21.30 -7.49
C ASP A 282 -12.78 22.23 -6.43
N PHE A 283 -12.81 21.83 -5.16
CA PHE A 283 -12.18 22.57 -4.07
C PHE A 283 -10.64 22.44 -4.08
N MET A 284 -10.08 21.44 -4.74
CA MET A 284 -8.62 21.21 -4.78
C MET A 284 -7.88 22.23 -5.64
N ASP A 285 -8.55 22.82 -6.63
CA ASP A 285 -7.98 23.84 -7.52
C ASP A 285 -7.94 25.23 -6.86
N LYS A 286 -8.67 25.40 -5.75
CA LYS A 286 -8.66 26.66 -4.99
C LYS A 286 -7.40 26.77 -4.13
N VAL A 287 -7.03 28.00 -3.80
CA VAL A 287 -5.90 28.31 -2.91
C VAL A 287 -6.15 27.82 -1.48
N ASN A 288 -5.07 27.50 -0.78
CA ASN A 288 -5.10 27.04 0.59
C ASN A 288 -4.71 28.15 1.58
N THR A 289 -5.35 28.21 2.75
CA THR A 289 -5.17 29.35 3.69
C THR A 289 -4.15 29.10 4.79
N PHE A 290 -3.73 27.86 5.00
CA PHE A 290 -2.83 27.49 6.09
C PHE A 290 -1.39 27.30 5.59
N LYS A 291 -0.43 27.67 6.44
CA LYS A 291 0.99 27.41 6.23
C LYS A 291 1.33 25.99 6.67
N ILE A 292 2.16 25.31 5.90
CA ILE A 292 2.84 24.08 6.31
C ILE A 292 4.34 24.35 6.34
N ASN A 293 5.14 23.44 6.89
CA ASN A 293 6.61 23.50 6.76
C ASN A 293 7.07 22.40 5.78
N PRO A 294 7.18 22.70 4.47
CA PRO A 294 7.46 21.71 3.45
C PRO A 294 8.85 21.97 2.85
N TRP A 295 9.86 21.32 3.39
CA TRP A 295 11.13 21.18 2.68
C TRP A 295 11.09 19.87 1.88
N PRO A 296 11.60 19.72 0.65
CA PRO A 296 12.25 20.72 -0.18
C PRO A 296 11.27 21.57 -1.03
N MET A 297 10.02 21.15 -1.15
CA MET A 297 9.04 21.82 -1.99
C MET A 297 8.29 22.89 -1.18
N LEU A 298 8.81 24.12 -1.21
CA LEU A 298 8.18 25.26 -0.57
C LEU A 298 6.82 25.51 -1.22
N VAL A 299 5.77 25.58 -0.41
CA VAL A 299 4.43 25.97 -0.85
C VAL A 299 3.97 27.16 -0.02
N GLU A 300 3.40 28.13 -0.70
CA GLU A 300 2.99 29.40 -0.13
C GLU A 300 1.48 29.40 0.17
N ALA A 301 1.13 29.84 1.38
CA ALA A 301 -0.26 30.00 1.77
C ALA A 301 -0.90 31.18 1.00
N ASN A 302 -2.16 31.00 0.60
CA ASN A 302 -3.00 31.93 -0.16
C ASN A 302 -2.62 32.16 -1.63
N SER A 303 -1.47 31.65 -2.11
CA SER A 303 -1.07 31.70 -3.52
C SER A 303 -1.21 30.35 -4.21
N ASP A 304 -0.79 29.26 -3.56
CA ASP A 304 -0.74 27.93 -4.19
C ASP A 304 -2.03 27.11 -4.04
N ALA A 305 -2.32 26.31 -5.06
CA ALA A 305 -3.45 25.37 -5.08
C ALA A 305 -3.25 24.19 -4.12
N ARG A 306 -4.34 23.60 -3.60
CA ARG A 306 -4.28 22.46 -2.65
C ARG A 306 -3.60 21.22 -3.24
N TRP A 307 -3.63 21.03 -4.56
CA TRP A 307 -2.87 19.98 -5.23
C TRP A 307 -1.37 20.07 -4.94
N LEU A 308 -0.83 21.29 -4.85
CA LEU A 308 0.57 21.52 -4.57
C LEU A 308 0.92 21.15 -3.12
N PHE A 309 0.06 21.52 -2.17
CA PHE A 309 0.18 21.14 -0.77
C PHE A 309 0.17 19.62 -0.58
N LEU A 310 -0.72 18.91 -1.30
CA LEU A 310 -0.75 17.45 -1.27
C LEU A 310 0.55 16.85 -1.83
N LYS A 311 1.06 17.37 -2.95
CA LYS A 311 2.32 16.92 -3.53
C LYS A 311 3.49 17.12 -2.56
N ALA A 312 3.56 18.28 -1.91
CA ALA A 312 4.56 18.57 -0.88
C ALA A 312 4.45 17.60 0.31
N ALA A 313 3.23 17.32 0.78
CA ALA A 313 2.98 16.36 1.86
C ALA A 313 3.42 14.93 1.49
N ILE A 314 3.17 14.50 0.25
CA ILE A 314 3.63 13.19 -0.26
C ILE A 314 5.16 13.12 -0.23
N ILE A 315 5.85 14.17 -0.70
CA ILE A 315 7.32 14.23 -0.69
C ILE A 315 7.85 14.16 0.75
N ASN A 316 7.24 14.90 1.68
CA ASN A 316 7.60 14.88 3.10
C ASN A 316 7.45 13.48 3.72
N SER A 317 6.34 12.79 3.45
CA SER A 317 6.11 11.42 3.93
C SER A 317 7.09 10.43 3.33
N VAL A 318 7.34 10.52 2.01
CA VAL A 318 8.31 9.65 1.33
C VAL A 318 9.73 9.87 1.87
N ARG A 319 10.13 11.13 2.11
CA ARG A 319 11.45 11.46 2.65
C ARG A 319 11.67 10.82 4.02
N VAL A 320 10.77 11.08 4.97
CA VAL A 320 10.94 10.57 6.34
C VAL A 320 10.90 9.05 6.36
N THR A 321 10.01 8.43 5.58
CA THR A 321 9.89 6.97 5.53
C THR A 321 11.09 6.30 4.89
N LEU A 322 11.61 6.80 3.77
CA LEU A 322 12.80 6.25 3.13
C LEU A 322 14.03 6.37 4.04
N LEU A 323 14.23 7.54 4.66
CA LEU A 323 15.33 7.75 5.59
C LEU A 323 15.24 6.81 6.80
N SER A 324 14.04 6.71 7.41
CA SER A 324 13.81 5.79 8.52
C SER A 324 13.98 4.33 8.14
N ILE A 325 13.61 3.90 6.92
CA ILE A 325 13.85 2.54 6.42
C ILE A 325 15.36 2.26 6.38
N VAL A 326 16.15 3.16 5.81
CA VAL A 326 17.61 2.97 5.72
C VAL A 326 18.23 2.90 7.11
N LEU A 327 17.91 3.86 7.98
CA LEU A 327 18.47 3.92 9.33
C LEU A 327 18.04 2.73 10.18
N CYS A 328 16.79 2.28 10.07
CA CYS A 328 16.29 1.16 10.87
C CYS A 328 16.85 -0.19 10.39
N VAL A 329 17.15 -0.34 9.09
CA VAL A 329 17.87 -1.52 8.58
C VAL A 329 19.29 -1.56 9.13
N ILE A 330 20.01 -0.43 9.10
CA ILE A 330 21.37 -0.35 9.64
C ILE A 330 21.36 -0.65 11.14
N LEU A 331 20.59 0.11 11.92
CA LEU A 331 20.52 -0.03 13.37
C LEU A 331 19.99 -1.41 13.78
N GLY A 332 18.91 -1.86 13.15
CA GLY A 332 18.28 -3.15 13.42
C GLY A 332 19.20 -4.33 13.08
N THR A 333 19.97 -4.25 12.00
CA THR A 333 20.95 -5.31 11.66
C THR A 333 22.09 -5.35 12.69
N ILE A 334 22.63 -4.20 13.08
CA ILE A 334 23.68 -4.11 14.10
C ILE A 334 23.17 -4.69 15.43
N VAL A 335 22.02 -4.24 15.91
CA VAL A 335 21.41 -4.72 17.16
C VAL A 335 21.08 -6.21 17.07
N GLY A 336 20.49 -6.67 15.96
CA GLY A 336 20.12 -8.06 15.74
C GLY A 336 21.32 -9.02 15.76
N VAL A 337 22.41 -8.65 15.09
CA VAL A 337 23.67 -9.42 15.11
C VAL A 337 24.34 -9.35 16.49
N THR A 338 24.36 -8.18 17.13
CA THR A 338 24.97 -7.99 18.46
C THR A 338 24.31 -8.87 19.53
N ARG A 339 23.01 -9.13 19.42
CA ARG A 339 22.29 -10.05 20.32
C ARG A 339 22.75 -11.50 20.21
N LEU A 340 23.31 -11.90 19.08
CA LEU A 340 23.89 -13.23 18.87
C LEU A 340 25.35 -13.33 19.34
N SER A 341 25.94 -12.23 19.79
CA SER A 341 27.31 -12.19 20.29
C SER A 341 27.47 -13.04 21.55
N SER A 342 28.63 -13.67 21.71
CA SER A 342 29.02 -14.36 22.94
C SER A 342 29.28 -13.40 24.10
N ASN A 343 29.49 -12.11 23.82
CA ASN A 343 29.68 -11.10 24.86
C ASN A 343 28.34 -10.79 25.54
N LYS A 344 28.21 -11.21 26.80
CA LYS A 344 26.98 -11.03 27.59
C LYS A 344 26.58 -9.56 27.72
N LEU A 345 27.51 -8.62 27.90
CA LEU A 345 27.18 -7.21 28.05
C LEU A 345 26.54 -6.66 26.77
N ALA A 346 27.17 -6.89 25.63
CA ALA A 346 26.68 -6.43 24.34
C ALA A 346 25.32 -7.07 23.98
N SER A 347 25.18 -8.38 24.19
CA SER A 347 23.93 -9.10 23.95
C SER A 347 22.80 -8.64 24.89
N THR A 348 23.11 -8.34 26.16
CA THR A 348 22.14 -7.86 27.14
C THR A 348 21.68 -6.44 26.80
N MET A 349 22.61 -5.51 26.49
CA MET A 349 22.26 -4.14 26.11
C MET A 349 21.38 -4.09 24.86
N ALA A 350 21.73 -4.90 23.85
CA ALA A 350 20.92 -4.99 22.64
C ALA A 350 19.55 -5.65 22.90
N THR A 351 19.45 -6.57 23.85
CA THR A 351 18.18 -7.17 24.28
C THR A 351 17.31 -6.17 25.03
N VAL A 352 17.87 -5.40 25.96
CA VAL A 352 17.15 -4.31 26.67
C VAL A 352 16.60 -3.30 25.68
N TYR A 353 17.42 -2.85 24.72
CA TYR A 353 16.97 -1.97 23.64
C TYR A 353 15.75 -2.53 22.91
N VAL A 354 15.81 -3.78 22.44
CA VAL A 354 14.70 -4.38 21.68
C VAL A 354 13.44 -4.50 22.55
N GLU A 355 13.57 -4.98 23.78
CA GLU A 355 12.42 -5.13 24.69
C GLU A 355 11.78 -3.78 25.06
N VAL A 356 12.57 -2.71 25.21
CA VAL A 356 12.03 -1.38 25.49
C VAL A 356 11.27 -0.84 24.28
N PHE A 357 11.92 -0.73 23.12
CA PHE A 357 11.34 -0.04 21.97
C PHE A 357 10.22 -0.82 21.29
N ARG A 358 10.26 -2.16 21.30
CA ARG A 358 9.20 -2.99 20.71
C ARG A 358 7.90 -2.94 21.51
N ASN A 359 7.99 -2.77 22.83
CA ASN A 359 6.84 -2.79 23.72
C ASN A 359 6.25 -1.39 23.97
N LEU A 360 6.89 -0.33 23.47
CA LEU A 360 6.37 1.03 23.55
C LEU A 360 5.44 1.36 22.37
N PRO A 361 4.24 1.95 22.61
CA PRO A 361 3.44 2.50 21.53
C PRO A 361 4.20 3.60 20.79
N LEU A 362 4.31 3.51 19.47
CA LEU A 362 5.03 4.48 18.65
C LEU A 362 4.53 5.93 18.86
N ALA A 363 3.23 6.10 19.06
CA ALA A 363 2.62 7.39 19.39
C ALA A 363 3.24 8.04 20.64
N VAL A 364 3.40 7.26 21.71
CA VAL A 364 3.99 7.71 22.97
C VAL A 364 5.47 8.00 22.80
N LEU A 365 6.18 7.16 22.04
CA LEU A 365 7.58 7.36 21.73
C LEU A 365 7.81 8.68 20.96
N LEU A 366 6.99 8.96 19.95
CA LEU A 366 7.06 10.20 19.18
C LEU A 366 6.82 11.43 20.07
N PHE A 367 5.79 11.37 20.91
CA PHE A 367 5.51 12.44 21.88
C PHE A 367 6.67 12.65 22.86
N LEU A 368 7.25 11.57 23.39
CA LEU A 368 8.41 11.64 24.29
C LEU A 368 9.61 12.28 23.59
N ILE A 369 9.97 11.82 22.38
CA ILE A 369 11.12 12.37 21.66
C ILE A 369 10.92 13.85 21.37
N ALA A 370 9.74 14.26 20.87
CA ALA A 370 9.47 15.66 20.55
C ALA A 370 9.52 16.57 21.80
N THR A 371 8.92 16.13 22.90
CA THR A 371 8.93 16.90 24.16
C THR A 371 10.30 16.96 24.81
N GLN A 372 11.03 15.85 24.87
CA GLN A 372 12.36 15.82 25.46
C GLN A 372 13.37 16.63 24.64
N PHE A 373 13.28 16.57 23.30
CA PHE A 373 14.12 17.41 22.44
C PHE A 373 13.90 18.89 22.73
N GLY A 374 12.64 19.35 22.81
CA GLY A 374 12.35 20.75 23.10
C GLY A 374 12.79 21.25 24.48
N ILE A 375 12.89 20.36 25.48
CA ILE A 375 13.29 20.71 26.86
C ILE A 375 14.81 20.64 27.05
N GLN A 376 15.46 19.60 26.51
CA GLN A 376 16.88 19.33 26.74
C GLN A 376 17.80 20.02 25.73
N ALA A 377 17.29 20.40 24.56
CA ALA A 377 18.08 21.18 23.61
C ALA A 377 18.31 22.60 24.14
N PRO A 378 19.52 23.15 23.94
CA PRO A 378 19.85 24.51 24.34
C PRO A 378 18.94 25.51 23.63
N LEU A 379 18.68 26.64 24.28
CA LEU A 379 17.89 27.69 23.64
C LEU A 379 18.68 28.24 22.45
N PHE A 380 17.98 28.67 21.40
CA PHE A 380 18.62 29.25 20.21
C PHE A 380 19.66 30.34 20.56
N ILE A 381 19.36 31.18 21.57
CA ILE A 381 20.23 32.24 22.12
C ILE A 381 21.57 31.76 22.68
N ASP A 382 21.70 30.50 23.10
CA ASP A 382 22.89 30.00 23.80
C ASP A 382 24.07 29.71 22.85
N GLU A 383 23.88 29.88 21.53
CA GLU A 383 24.91 29.82 20.49
C GLU A 383 25.82 28.58 20.55
N THR A 384 25.23 27.40 20.74
CA THR A 384 26.00 26.16 20.87
C THR A 384 26.39 25.58 19.51
N PHE A 385 27.64 25.83 19.11
CA PHE A 385 28.26 25.23 17.94
C PHE A 385 29.11 24.01 18.31
N LEU A 386 28.94 22.91 17.58
CA LEU A 386 29.75 21.71 17.69
C LEU A 386 30.73 21.61 16.51
N PHE A 387 31.83 20.88 16.70
CA PHE A 387 32.84 20.60 15.66
C PHE A 387 33.38 21.86 14.96
N GLY A 388 33.67 22.92 15.71
CA GLY A 388 34.26 24.15 15.17
C GLY A 388 33.31 24.98 14.29
N GLY A 389 31.99 24.87 14.49
CA GLY A 389 30.96 25.61 13.74
C GLY A 389 30.10 24.75 12.83
N ALA A 390 30.39 23.44 12.70
CA ALA A 390 29.84 22.59 11.62
C ALA A 390 28.38 22.22 11.87
N VAL A 391 28.03 22.14 13.14
CA VAL A 391 26.70 21.79 13.59
C VAL A 391 26.28 22.83 14.59
N PHE A 392 25.26 23.60 14.24
CA PHE A 392 24.55 24.44 15.17
C PHE A 392 23.36 23.65 15.72
N TYR A 393 23.26 23.57 17.04
CA TYR A 393 22.27 22.76 17.73
C TYR A 393 21.41 23.65 18.62
N SER A 394 20.08 23.57 18.49
CA SER A 394 19.17 24.30 19.37
C SER A 394 17.80 23.63 19.50
N ASN A 395 16.96 24.18 20.37
CA ASN A 395 15.56 23.80 20.51
C ASN A 395 14.68 24.10 19.28
N GLN A 396 15.14 24.97 18.37
CA GLN A 396 14.46 25.28 17.13
C GLN A 396 14.88 24.38 15.96
N GLY A 397 15.98 23.63 16.06
CA GLY A 397 16.44 22.74 15.01
C GLY A 397 17.92 22.37 15.12
N ILE A 398 18.39 21.58 14.16
CA ILE A 398 19.83 21.30 13.99
C ILE A 398 20.24 21.74 12.60
N TRP A 399 21.22 22.62 12.50
CA TRP A 399 21.73 23.09 11.22
C TRP A 399 23.10 22.48 10.98
N PHE A 400 23.25 21.87 9.81
CA PHE A 400 24.51 21.26 9.37
C PHE A 400 25.15 22.12 8.28
N VAL A 401 26.47 21.97 8.12
CA VAL A 401 27.19 22.48 6.94
C VAL A 401 26.47 22.03 5.67
N THR A 402 26.09 23.00 4.84
CA THR A 402 25.41 22.76 3.58
C THR A 402 26.37 22.92 2.40
N VAL A 403 25.89 22.59 1.22
CA VAL A 403 26.63 22.81 -0.02
C VAL A 403 26.55 24.29 -0.36
N GLY A 404 27.68 25.01 -0.22
CA GLY A 404 27.77 26.42 -0.60
C GLY A 404 27.75 26.60 -2.12
N SER A 405 28.44 25.72 -2.84
CA SER A 405 28.49 25.74 -4.30
C SER A 405 28.37 24.32 -4.87
N TYR A 406 27.20 24.02 -5.45
CA TYR A 406 26.95 22.74 -6.13
C TYR A 406 27.98 22.44 -7.23
N PRO A 407 28.38 23.40 -8.10
CA PRO A 407 29.45 23.18 -9.07
C PRO A 407 30.79 22.79 -8.43
N ALA A 408 31.16 23.42 -7.31
CA ALA A 408 32.42 23.12 -6.61
C ALA A 408 32.44 21.70 -6.04
N LEU A 409 31.32 21.25 -5.45
CA LEU A 409 31.16 19.89 -4.94
C LEU A 409 31.24 18.88 -6.08
N VAL A 410 30.55 19.15 -7.19
CA VAL A 410 30.56 18.31 -8.40
C VAL A 410 31.97 18.21 -8.99
N MET A 411 32.73 19.30 -9.04
CA MET A 411 34.14 19.30 -9.45
C MET A 411 35.02 18.48 -8.50
N GLY A 412 34.79 18.53 -7.18
CA GLY A 412 35.51 17.70 -6.21
C GLY A 412 35.26 16.20 -6.40
N ILE A 413 34.00 15.81 -6.63
CA ILE A 413 33.64 14.43 -6.95
C ILE A 413 34.23 14.01 -8.31
N ALA A 414 34.19 14.90 -9.31
CA ALA A 414 34.80 14.66 -10.61
C ALA A 414 36.31 14.42 -10.50
N ALA A 415 37.01 15.26 -9.72
CA ALA A 415 38.45 15.12 -9.48
C ALA A 415 38.77 13.79 -8.78
N LEU A 416 37.97 13.38 -7.79
CA LEU A 416 38.13 12.09 -7.12
C LEU A 416 37.88 10.91 -8.07
N ALA A 417 36.85 11.00 -8.92
CA ALA A 417 36.54 9.98 -9.92
C ALA A 417 37.63 9.88 -10.99
N LEU A 418 38.17 11.00 -11.45
CA LEU A 418 39.29 11.06 -12.40
C LEU A 418 40.57 10.51 -11.78
N LEU A 419 40.87 10.86 -10.53
CA LEU A 419 42.03 10.32 -9.82
C LEU A 419 41.90 8.80 -9.65
N ARG A 420 40.73 8.30 -9.25
CA ARG A 420 40.45 6.86 -9.18
C ARG A 420 40.62 6.18 -10.54
N THR A 421 40.15 6.80 -11.61
CA THR A 421 40.31 6.29 -12.98
C THR A 421 41.78 6.25 -13.40
N GLY A 422 42.55 7.28 -13.05
CA GLY A 422 43.99 7.32 -13.28
C GLY A 422 44.74 6.21 -12.54
N LEU A 423 44.40 5.99 -11.27
CA LEU A 423 44.96 4.89 -10.47
C LEU A 423 44.58 3.52 -11.05
N ARG A 424 43.32 3.35 -11.46
CA ARG A 424 42.84 2.13 -12.12
C ARG A 424 43.59 1.87 -13.42
N HIS A 425 43.92 2.91 -14.19
CA HIS A 425 44.70 2.80 -15.41
C HIS A 425 46.14 2.34 -15.16
N MET A 426 46.75 2.71 -14.03
CA MET A 426 48.09 2.25 -13.63
C MET A 426 48.11 0.76 -13.26
N ASP A 427 47.00 0.25 -12.71
CA ASP A 427 46.86 -1.15 -12.25
C ASP A 427 46.37 -2.12 -13.36
N ARG A 428 46.14 -1.62 -14.58
CA ARG A 428 45.67 -2.45 -15.70
C ARG A 428 46.80 -3.31 -16.27
N ILE A 429 46.46 -4.57 -16.48
CA ILE A 429 47.31 -5.56 -17.14
C ILE A 429 46.78 -5.86 -18.53
N GLU A 430 47.67 -6.32 -19.41
CA GLU A 430 47.31 -6.71 -20.76
C GLU A 430 46.30 -7.88 -20.74
N PRO A 431 45.16 -7.76 -21.44
CA PRO A 431 44.15 -8.82 -21.46
C PRO A 431 44.65 -10.02 -22.25
N ARG A 432 44.28 -11.23 -21.80
CA ARG A 432 44.71 -12.50 -22.43
C ARG A 432 44.18 -12.67 -23.86
N PHE A 433 43.04 -12.06 -24.16
CA PHE A 433 42.40 -12.09 -25.48
C PHE A 433 41.85 -10.70 -25.79
N ILE A 434 42.11 -10.19 -26.99
CA ILE A 434 41.57 -8.91 -27.46
C ILE A 434 40.50 -9.23 -28.50
N VAL A 435 39.23 -9.07 -28.11
CA VAL A 435 38.10 -9.22 -29.03
C VAL A 435 37.91 -7.90 -29.78
N THR A 436 38.10 -7.91 -31.09
CA THR A 436 37.84 -6.76 -31.96
C THR A 436 36.42 -6.82 -32.50
N PRO A 437 35.64 -5.73 -32.41
CA PRO A 437 34.27 -5.70 -32.93
C PRO A 437 34.26 -5.81 -34.45
N SER A 438 33.32 -6.58 -34.99
CA SER A 438 33.23 -6.89 -36.43
C SER A 438 31.99 -6.29 -37.09
N THR A 439 30.96 -5.99 -36.30
CA THR A 439 29.68 -5.44 -36.79
C THR A 439 29.53 -3.96 -36.41
N PRO A 440 28.82 -3.16 -37.23
CA PRO A 440 28.58 -1.75 -36.92
C PRO A 440 27.83 -1.54 -35.59
N PHE A 441 27.01 -2.51 -35.18
CA PHE A 441 26.32 -2.49 -33.89
C PHE A 441 27.24 -2.77 -32.70
N GLU A 442 28.28 -3.60 -32.87
CA GLU A 442 29.31 -3.81 -31.85
C GLU A 442 30.21 -2.57 -31.70
N HIS A 443 30.52 -1.88 -32.80
CA HIS A 443 31.21 -0.60 -32.73
C HIS A 443 30.41 0.47 -31.96
N LEU A 444 29.07 0.46 -32.06
CA LEU A 444 28.22 1.32 -31.24
C LEU A 444 28.30 0.96 -29.74
N ARG A 445 28.47 -0.31 -29.39
CA ARG A 445 28.60 -0.74 -27.99
C ARG A 445 30.02 -0.56 -27.43
N ARG A 446 31.03 -0.54 -28.29
CA ARG A 446 32.45 -0.32 -27.96
C ARG A 446 33.07 0.74 -28.88
N PRO A 447 32.69 2.03 -28.67
CA PRO A 447 33.08 3.13 -29.57
C PRO A 447 34.58 3.41 -29.59
N PHE A 448 35.31 3.02 -28.54
CA PHE A 448 36.75 3.29 -28.39
C PHE A 448 37.66 2.12 -28.75
N SER A 449 37.13 1.07 -29.37
CA SER A 449 37.84 -0.17 -29.72
C SER A 449 39.07 0.02 -30.63
N VAL A 450 39.12 1.09 -31.41
CA VAL A 450 40.23 1.39 -32.35
C VAL A 450 41.50 1.87 -31.63
N LEU A 451 41.38 2.38 -30.40
CA LEU A 451 42.47 3.08 -29.71
C LEU A 451 43.41 2.14 -28.95
N GLY A 452 43.11 0.85 -28.89
CA GLY A 452 43.84 -0.17 -28.15
C GLY A 452 43.28 -0.42 -26.74
N TRP A 453 43.63 -1.57 -26.14
CA TRP A 453 43.01 -2.06 -24.90
C TRP A 453 43.19 -1.11 -23.70
N LYS A 454 44.37 -0.47 -23.59
CA LYS A 454 44.71 0.36 -22.43
C LYS A 454 43.96 1.70 -22.42
N THR A 455 43.83 2.31 -23.59
CA THR A 455 43.18 3.61 -23.83
C THR A 455 41.67 3.47 -23.96
N GLU A 456 41.17 2.38 -24.57
CA GLU A 456 39.74 2.07 -24.67
C GLU A 456 39.08 2.06 -23.29
N ALA A 457 39.63 1.27 -22.36
CA ALA A 457 39.08 1.16 -21.03
C ALA A 457 39.19 2.49 -20.24
N LEU A 458 40.16 3.36 -20.56
CA LEU A 458 40.32 4.66 -19.91
C LEU A 458 39.27 5.64 -20.42
N LEU A 459 39.05 5.68 -21.73
CA LEU A 459 38.02 6.52 -22.33
C LEU A 459 36.61 6.09 -21.94
N ALA A 460 36.37 4.79 -21.73
CA ALA A 460 35.10 4.30 -21.20
C ALA A 460 34.83 4.81 -19.77
N ASP A 461 35.83 4.76 -18.88
CA ASP A 461 35.72 5.33 -17.52
C ASP A 461 35.52 6.87 -17.57
N ILE A 462 36.25 7.59 -18.43
CA ILE A 462 36.08 9.05 -18.59
C ILE A 462 34.70 9.41 -19.15
N LEU A 463 34.20 8.65 -20.14
CA LEU A 463 32.86 8.84 -20.69
C LEU A 463 31.78 8.68 -19.62
N LEU A 464 31.93 7.68 -18.73
CA LEU A 464 31.01 7.48 -17.61
C LEU A 464 31.02 8.67 -16.64
N ILE A 465 32.21 9.18 -16.30
CA ILE A 465 32.34 10.35 -15.44
C ILE A 465 31.69 11.57 -16.11
N ALA A 466 31.99 11.84 -17.38
CA ALA A 466 31.40 12.96 -18.11
C ALA A 466 29.87 12.85 -18.21
N ALA A 467 29.34 11.66 -18.52
CA ALA A 467 27.90 11.42 -18.57
C ALA A 467 27.23 11.63 -17.20
N ALA A 468 27.87 11.20 -16.11
CA ALA A 468 27.38 11.41 -14.75
C ALA A 468 27.34 12.91 -14.37
N LEU A 469 28.37 13.68 -14.74
CA LEU A 469 28.41 15.12 -14.49
C LEU A 469 27.32 15.86 -15.26
N VAL A 470 27.14 15.54 -16.55
CA VAL A 470 26.07 16.07 -17.39
C VAL A 470 24.70 15.74 -16.79
N PHE A 471 24.50 14.50 -16.34
CA PHE A 471 23.27 14.07 -15.69
C PHE A 471 22.98 14.85 -14.40
N ILE A 472 23.96 14.97 -13.50
CA ILE A 472 23.79 15.73 -12.24
C ILE A 472 23.43 17.18 -12.53
N ASN A 473 24.09 17.81 -13.52
CA ASN A 473 23.85 19.20 -13.87
C ASN A 473 22.42 19.45 -14.39
N TYR A 474 21.86 18.52 -15.19
CA TYR A 474 20.49 18.62 -15.70
C TYR A 474 19.42 18.05 -14.77
N LEU A 475 19.80 17.22 -13.79
CA LEU A 475 18.89 16.65 -12.80
C LEU A 475 18.41 17.72 -11.82
N VAL A 476 19.31 18.60 -11.36
CA VAL A 476 18.97 19.61 -10.34
C VAL A 476 17.84 20.53 -10.83
N PRO A 477 17.91 21.17 -12.01
CA PRO A 477 16.82 21.99 -12.53
C PRO A 477 15.51 21.23 -12.74
N PHE A 478 15.58 19.96 -13.17
CA PHE A 478 14.39 19.12 -13.35
C PHE A 478 13.66 18.81 -12.04
N VAL A 479 14.40 18.66 -10.94
CA VAL A 479 13.83 18.40 -9.62
C VAL A 479 13.35 19.68 -8.94
N SER A 480 14.04 20.81 -9.15
CA SER A 480 13.78 22.07 -8.45
C SER A 480 12.84 23.03 -9.19
N THR A 481 12.74 22.97 -10.52
CA THR A 481 11.93 23.89 -11.33
C THR A 481 10.96 23.14 -12.23
N HIS A 482 9.88 23.81 -12.68
CA HIS A 482 8.85 23.23 -13.56
C HIS A 482 9.32 22.96 -15.01
N GLY A 483 10.65 22.89 -15.27
CA GLY A 483 11.23 22.76 -16.61
C GLY A 483 12.50 21.89 -16.66
N GLY A 484 12.92 21.49 -17.86
CA GLY A 484 14.19 20.76 -18.07
C GLY A 484 14.08 19.23 -18.22
N GLY A 485 12.88 18.66 -18.24
CA GLY A 485 12.67 17.20 -18.30
C GLY A 485 13.25 16.51 -19.54
N THR A 486 13.23 17.16 -20.71
CA THR A 486 13.84 16.62 -21.94
C THR A 486 15.35 16.51 -21.83
N ASN A 487 16.01 17.53 -21.29
CA ASN A 487 17.46 17.55 -21.11
C ASN A 487 17.90 16.53 -20.03
N ALA A 488 17.14 16.41 -18.94
CA ALA A 488 17.38 15.38 -17.93
C ALA A 488 17.20 13.96 -18.49
N ALA A 489 16.19 13.74 -19.35
CA ALA A 489 15.95 12.46 -20.01
C ALA A 489 17.08 12.10 -21.00
N LEU A 490 17.56 13.06 -21.80
CA LEU A 490 18.70 12.86 -22.69
C LEU A 490 20.00 12.59 -21.91
N ALA A 491 20.22 13.29 -20.81
CA ALA A 491 21.37 13.06 -19.94
C ALA A 491 21.30 11.68 -19.24
N MET A 492 20.10 11.22 -18.86
CA MET A 492 19.87 9.87 -18.37
C MET A 492 20.18 8.83 -19.45
N ALA A 493 19.71 9.04 -20.68
CA ALA A 493 20.00 8.14 -21.80
C ALA A 493 21.52 8.04 -22.07
N LEU A 494 22.24 9.16 -22.01
CA LEU A 494 23.71 9.20 -22.12
C LEU A 494 24.39 8.43 -20.99
N LEU A 495 23.92 8.57 -19.75
CA LEU A 495 24.45 7.83 -18.59
C LEU A 495 24.22 6.32 -18.73
N VAL A 496 23.02 5.90 -19.14
CA VAL A 496 22.69 4.49 -19.41
C VAL A 496 23.57 3.92 -20.52
N TYR A 497 23.79 4.69 -21.59
CA TYR A 497 24.70 4.31 -22.67
C TYR A 497 26.14 4.15 -22.18
N ALA A 498 26.66 5.11 -21.41
CA ALA A 498 28.02 5.03 -20.86
C ALA A 498 28.21 3.81 -19.93
N LEU A 499 27.21 3.50 -19.10
CA LEU A 499 27.19 2.27 -18.30
C LEU A 499 27.17 1.01 -19.15
N SER A 500 26.41 1.00 -20.24
CA SER A 500 26.38 -0.12 -21.19
C SER A 500 27.75 -0.33 -21.86
N VAL A 501 28.46 0.75 -22.22
CA VAL A 501 29.81 0.67 -22.79
C VAL A 501 30.77 0.04 -21.79
N ILE A 502 30.77 0.49 -20.54
CA ILE A 502 31.66 -0.03 -19.49
C ILE A 502 31.40 -1.52 -19.21
N SER A 503 30.12 -1.90 -19.13
CA SER A 503 29.74 -3.30 -18.92
C SER A 503 30.24 -4.18 -20.06
N LYS A 504 30.28 -3.68 -21.30
CA LYS A 504 30.82 -4.44 -22.43
C LYS A 504 32.33 -4.52 -22.47
N VAL A 505 33.02 -3.46 -22.07
CA VAL A 505 34.48 -3.51 -21.91
C VAL A 505 34.89 -4.49 -20.79
N ASP A 506 34.09 -4.58 -19.72
CA ASP A 506 34.28 -5.55 -18.64
C ASP A 506 33.92 -6.99 -19.07
N ASP A 507 32.78 -7.20 -19.74
CA ASP A 507 32.32 -8.51 -20.25
C ASP A 507 33.33 -9.13 -21.23
N ASP A 508 33.89 -8.31 -22.14
CA ASP A 508 34.86 -8.75 -23.15
C ASP A 508 36.27 -8.99 -22.55
N GLY A 509 36.44 -8.78 -21.24
CA GLY A 509 37.68 -9.07 -20.51
C GLY A 509 38.82 -8.10 -20.77
N ILE A 510 38.54 -6.94 -21.37
CA ILE A 510 39.55 -5.92 -21.73
C ILE A 510 40.00 -5.14 -20.51
N ASN A 511 39.14 -5.03 -19.49
CA ASN A 511 39.44 -4.36 -18.24
C ASN A 511 39.95 -5.32 -17.16
N SER A 512 40.97 -6.13 -17.48
CA SER A 512 41.61 -7.00 -16.50
C SER A 512 42.48 -6.19 -15.54
N LEU A 513 42.26 -6.37 -14.23
CA LEU A 513 43.01 -5.72 -13.15
C LEU A 513 43.79 -6.78 -12.36
N GLN A 514 45.05 -6.48 -12.02
CA GLN A 514 45.77 -7.29 -11.04
C GLN A 514 45.34 -6.86 -9.64
N ILE A 515 44.61 -7.72 -8.94
CA ILE A 515 44.25 -7.50 -7.54
C ILE A 515 45.41 -8.02 -6.69
N ASP A 516 46.27 -7.11 -6.23
CA ASP A 516 47.29 -7.42 -5.24
C ASP A 516 46.64 -7.50 -3.85
N ASP A 517 46.40 -8.74 -3.40
CA ASP A 517 45.82 -9.06 -2.09
C ASP A 517 46.87 -9.13 -0.96
N SER A 518 48.13 -8.77 -1.23
CA SER A 518 49.15 -8.65 -0.18
C SER A 518 48.81 -7.55 0.83
N GLU A 519 49.28 -7.67 2.07
CA GLU A 519 49.12 -6.60 3.08
C GLU A 519 49.69 -5.26 2.60
N SER A 520 50.79 -5.30 1.85
CA SER A 520 51.40 -4.14 1.20
C SER A 520 50.49 -3.52 0.15
N GLY A 521 49.84 -4.34 -0.69
CA GLY A 521 48.89 -3.91 -1.70
C GLY A 521 47.65 -3.26 -1.10
N ILE A 522 47.09 -3.87 -0.04
CA ILE A 522 45.96 -3.33 0.73
C ILE A 522 46.33 -1.98 1.35
N ARG A 523 47.50 -1.89 2.00
CA ARG A 523 47.96 -0.65 2.63
C ARG A 523 48.17 0.46 1.60
N LYS A 524 48.76 0.14 0.45
CA LYS A 524 48.97 1.08 -0.67
C LYS A 524 47.64 1.59 -1.24
N ARG A 525 46.66 0.71 -1.42
CA ARG A 525 45.30 1.12 -1.86
C ARG A 525 44.64 2.02 -0.82
N PHE A 526 44.74 1.68 0.46
CA PHE A 526 44.18 2.47 1.55
C PHE A 526 44.82 3.86 1.64
N THR A 527 46.15 3.97 1.56
CA THR A 527 46.84 5.27 1.56
C THR A 527 46.50 6.11 0.34
N ILE A 528 46.42 5.50 -0.84
CA ILE A 528 45.97 6.17 -2.06
C ILE A 528 44.54 6.69 -1.91
N TRP A 529 43.62 5.89 -1.34
CA TRP A 529 42.24 6.31 -1.09
C TRP A 529 42.13 7.45 -0.08
N ILE A 530 42.91 7.40 1.01
CA ILE A 530 42.96 8.49 1.97
C ILE A 530 43.50 9.75 1.32
N ALA A 531 44.62 9.66 0.59
CA ALA A 531 45.20 10.82 -0.10
C ALA A 531 44.23 11.41 -1.13
N ALA A 532 43.56 10.57 -1.93
CA ALA A 532 42.53 10.95 -2.87
C ALA A 532 41.39 11.74 -2.21
N PHE A 533 40.88 11.19 -1.11
CA PHE A 533 39.78 11.77 -0.35
C PHE A 533 40.19 13.09 0.30
N SER A 534 41.39 13.15 0.90
CA SER A 534 41.94 14.37 1.49
C SER A 534 42.12 15.49 0.47
N VAL A 535 42.65 15.18 -0.73
CA VAL A 535 42.81 16.16 -1.82
C VAL A 535 41.45 16.64 -2.31
N ALA A 536 40.50 15.74 -2.53
CA ALA A 536 39.15 16.10 -2.96
C ALA A 536 38.42 16.95 -1.91
N ALA A 537 38.50 16.56 -0.64
CA ALA A 537 37.91 17.32 0.46
C ALA A 537 38.56 18.72 0.60
N GLY A 538 39.88 18.81 0.47
CA GLY A 538 40.61 20.07 0.47
C GLY A 538 40.24 20.97 -0.71
N ALA A 539 40.08 20.41 -1.90
CA ALA A 539 39.63 21.15 -3.08
C ALA A 539 38.22 21.70 -2.89
N VAL A 540 37.27 20.87 -2.42
CA VAL A 540 35.89 21.29 -2.10
C VAL A 540 35.87 22.40 -1.06
N TYR A 541 36.71 22.30 -0.02
CA TYR A 541 36.84 23.32 1.01
C TYR A 541 37.40 24.64 0.44
N SER A 542 38.48 24.59 -0.33
CA SER A 542 39.15 25.79 -0.89
C SER A 542 38.31 26.57 -1.90
N ILE A 543 37.42 25.91 -2.64
CA ILE A 543 36.57 26.52 -3.67
C ILE A 543 35.27 27.08 -3.05
N GLY A 544 35.08 26.98 -1.72
CA GLY A 544 33.83 27.40 -1.07
C GLY A 544 32.65 26.47 -1.36
N GLY A 545 32.93 25.18 -1.62
CA GLY A 545 31.88 24.18 -1.88
C GLY A 545 31.03 23.86 -0.66
N LEU A 546 31.49 24.20 0.54
CA LEU A 546 30.78 24.03 1.81
C LEU A 546 30.46 25.41 2.40
N SER A 547 29.21 25.60 2.82
CA SER A 547 28.75 26.79 3.54
C SER A 547 28.44 26.42 4.99
N TRP A 548 28.90 27.26 5.91
CA TRP A 548 28.73 27.07 7.35
C TRP A 548 27.50 27.84 7.81
N PRO A 549 26.72 27.31 8.78
CA PRO A 549 25.54 28.02 9.29
C PRO A 549 25.97 29.36 9.91
N GLU A 550 25.58 30.46 9.26
CA GLU A 550 25.90 31.81 9.72
C GLU A 550 24.76 32.32 10.60
N TYR A 551 25.09 32.69 11.83
CA TYR A 551 24.12 33.13 12.82
C TYR A 551 23.85 34.63 12.67
N LEU A 552 22.66 34.98 12.20
CA LEU A 552 22.25 36.37 11.98
C LEU A 552 21.65 36.93 13.26
N LYS A 553 22.37 37.90 13.84
CA LYS A 553 21.89 38.75 14.94
C LYS A 553 21.33 40.09 14.47
N ASP A 554 21.61 40.43 13.22
CA ASP A 554 21.21 41.66 12.54
C ASP A 554 20.68 41.24 11.16
N TRP A 555 19.37 41.04 11.06
CA TRP A 555 18.73 40.58 9.83
C TRP A 555 18.64 41.71 8.80
N ASN A 556 18.41 42.95 9.26
CA ASN A 556 18.19 44.10 8.39
C ASN A 556 19.49 44.83 7.98
N ARG A 557 20.63 44.40 8.52
CA ARG A 557 21.98 44.94 8.30
C ARG A 557 22.10 46.42 8.67
N ASP A 558 21.35 46.87 9.66
CA ASP A 558 21.40 48.25 10.14
C ASP A 558 22.55 48.51 11.14
N GLY A 559 23.30 47.47 11.51
CA GLY A 559 24.43 47.54 12.42
C GLY A 559 24.04 47.44 13.90
N ILE A 560 22.76 47.25 14.21
CA ILE A 560 22.23 47.07 15.55
C ILE A 560 21.85 45.60 15.72
N ILE A 561 22.20 45.02 16.87
CA ILE A 561 21.78 43.67 17.21
C ILE A 561 20.27 43.68 17.47
N ASP A 562 19.54 42.93 16.66
CA ASP A 562 18.10 42.76 16.78
C ASP A 562 17.72 42.04 18.09
N ALA A 563 16.44 42.06 18.45
CA ALA A 563 15.95 41.35 19.61
C ALA A 563 16.21 39.82 19.48
N PRO A 564 16.54 39.10 20.56
CA PRO A 564 16.87 37.68 20.49
C PRO A 564 15.79 36.76 19.88
N GLY A 565 14.54 37.23 19.78
CA GLY A 565 13.44 36.51 19.14
C GLY A 565 13.39 36.60 17.61
N SER A 566 14.19 37.48 16.99
CA SER A 566 14.30 37.64 15.53
C SER A 566 15.63 37.17 14.97
N TRP A 567 16.48 36.55 15.80
CA TRP A 567 17.71 35.92 15.33
C TRP A 567 17.37 34.64 14.56
N ASP A 568 18.10 34.40 13.48
CA ASP A 568 17.92 33.23 12.62
C ASP A 568 19.26 32.83 11.99
N ILE A 569 19.32 31.68 11.33
CA ILE A 569 20.47 31.31 10.49
C ILE A 569 20.25 31.84 9.08
N ALA A 570 21.28 32.46 8.50
CA ALA A 570 21.21 33.03 7.16
C ALA A 570 20.73 32.00 6.13
N GLU A 571 19.72 32.37 5.35
CA GLU A 571 19.15 31.50 4.32
C GLU A 571 20.23 30.97 3.36
N GLY A 572 20.27 29.65 3.18
CA GLY A 572 21.25 29.00 2.30
C GLY A 572 22.63 28.76 2.91
N THR A 573 22.88 29.17 4.16
CA THR A 573 24.15 28.93 4.86
C THR A 573 24.20 27.63 5.65
N GLY A 574 23.03 27.11 6.07
CA GLY A 574 22.92 25.85 6.81
C GLY A 574 21.80 24.95 6.27
N PHE A 575 22.02 23.63 6.35
CA PHE A 575 20.97 22.64 6.11
C PHE A 575 20.19 22.41 7.40
N GLU A 576 18.95 22.89 7.45
CA GLU A 576 18.10 22.78 8.63
C GLU A 576 17.42 21.40 8.73
N LEU A 577 17.58 20.79 9.90
CA LEU A 577 16.82 19.64 10.33
C LEU A 577 15.79 20.08 11.39
N THR A 578 14.55 20.22 10.95
CA THR A 578 13.48 20.70 11.84
C THR A 578 13.23 19.73 13.01
N PRO A 579 12.87 20.22 14.20
CA PRO A 579 12.60 19.37 15.37
C PRO A 579 11.50 18.34 15.10
N PHE A 580 10.46 18.73 14.35
CA PHE A 580 9.36 17.85 13.97
C PHE A 580 9.83 16.69 13.07
N PHE A 581 10.69 16.99 12.08
CA PHE A 581 11.27 15.95 11.23
C PHE A 581 12.20 15.03 12.01
N LEU A 582 13.05 15.58 12.89
CA LEU A 582 13.96 14.82 13.72
C LEU A 582 13.19 13.87 14.66
N ALA A 583 12.16 14.37 15.34
CA ALA A 583 11.33 13.57 16.23
C ALA A 583 10.67 12.40 15.49
N MET A 584 10.12 12.69 14.29
CA MET A 584 9.49 11.67 13.46
C MET A 584 10.49 10.62 12.96
N MET A 585 11.63 11.08 12.45
CA MET A 585 12.70 10.23 11.93
C MET A 585 13.27 9.32 13.03
N LEU A 586 13.58 9.86 14.21
CA LEU A 586 14.12 9.09 15.33
C LEU A 586 13.08 8.12 15.89
N GLY A 587 11.83 8.56 16.09
CA GLY A 587 10.78 7.69 16.62
C GLY A 587 10.49 6.50 15.73
N LEU A 588 10.32 6.74 14.42
CA LEU A 588 10.15 5.66 13.44
C LEU A 588 11.37 4.73 13.39
N THR A 589 12.58 5.29 13.41
CA THR A 589 13.82 4.52 13.32
C THR A 589 13.99 3.61 14.54
N LEU A 590 13.90 4.15 15.75
CA LEU A 590 14.11 3.41 17.00
C LEU A 590 13.06 2.31 17.19
N PHE A 591 11.79 2.62 16.93
CA PHE A 591 10.72 1.64 17.02
C PHE A 591 10.91 0.52 15.99
N THR A 592 11.10 0.87 14.72
CA THR A 592 11.18 -0.12 13.64
C THR A 592 12.47 -0.95 13.73
N ALA A 593 13.59 -0.34 14.12
CA ALA A 593 14.87 -1.04 14.27
C ALA A 593 14.80 -2.17 15.30
N SER A 594 14.01 -2.01 16.37
CA SER A 594 13.77 -3.09 17.35
C SER A 594 13.12 -4.33 16.70
N THR A 595 12.16 -4.11 15.80
CA THR A 595 11.46 -5.19 15.09
C THR A 595 12.34 -5.80 14.00
N VAL A 596 13.09 -4.96 13.27
CA VAL A 596 14.10 -5.41 12.31
C VAL A 596 15.17 -6.26 13.00
N ALA A 597 15.61 -5.90 14.21
CA ALA A 597 16.57 -6.69 14.97
C ALA A 597 16.06 -8.10 15.32
N GLU A 598 14.78 -8.26 15.63
CA GLU A 598 14.16 -9.58 15.82
C GLU A 598 14.11 -10.38 14.50
N ILE A 599 13.77 -9.73 13.40
CA ILE A 599 13.75 -10.36 12.07
C ILE A 599 15.15 -10.84 11.69
N VAL A 600 16.18 -10.01 11.92
CA VAL A 600 17.59 -10.33 11.65
C VAL A 600 18.03 -11.52 12.50
N ARG A 601 17.81 -11.44 13.81
CA ARG A 601 18.15 -12.50 14.76
C ARG A 601 17.44 -13.81 14.43
N GLY A 602 16.13 -13.76 14.20
CA GLY A 602 15.30 -14.91 13.86
C GLY A 602 15.71 -15.57 12.54
N SER A 603 16.03 -14.76 11.52
CA SER A 603 16.51 -15.26 10.23
C SER A 603 17.86 -15.97 10.34
N ILE A 604 18.78 -15.45 11.15
CA ILE A 604 20.08 -16.10 11.37
C ILE A 604 19.91 -17.40 12.17
N GLN A 605 19.05 -17.42 13.19
CA GLN A 605 18.82 -18.62 14.02
C GLN A 605 18.05 -19.73 13.30
N ALA A 606 17.28 -19.40 12.26
CA ALA A 606 16.56 -20.39 11.45
C ALA A 606 17.48 -21.22 10.55
N LEU A 607 18.74 -20.81 10.37
CA LEU A 607 19.70 -21.50 9.51
C LEU A 607 20.15 -22.84 10.13
N PRO A 608 20.32 -23.90 9.32
CA PRO A 608 20.85 -25.18 9.80
C PRO A 608 22.24 -25.05 10.42
N ARG A 609 22.43 -25.62 11.62
CA ARG A 609 23.70 -25.55 12.36
C ARG A 609 24.89 -26.17 11.60
N GLY A 610 24.64 -27.19 10.78
CA GLY A 610 25.69 -27.86 10.00
C GLY A 610 26.48 -26.93 9.07
N GLN A 611 25.86 -25.87 8.53
CA GLN A 611 26.56 -24.87 7.71
C GLN A 611 27.56 -24.04 8.54
N VAL A 612 27.19 -23.74 9.78
CA VAL A 612 28.04 -23.02 10.73
C VAL A 612 29.18 -23.92 11.21
N GLU A 613 28.90 -25.20 11.45
CA GLU A 613 29.89 -26.22 11.83
C GLU A 613 30.90 -26.48 10.72
N ALA A 614 30.46 -26.63 9.47
CA ALA A 614 31.35 -26.76 8.31
C ALA A 614 32.26 -25.54 8.16
N ALA A 615 31.72 -24.32 8.35
CA ALA A 615 32.52 -23.10 8.33
C ALA A 615 33.55 -23.04 9.47
N ILE A 616 33.23 -23.57 10.65
CA ILE A 616 34.19 -23.75 11.76
C ILE A 616 35.29 -24.72 11.35
N SER A 617 34.94 -25.86 10.76
CA SER A 617 35.90 -26.90 10.31
C SER A 617 36.86 -26.39 9.23
N LEU A 618 36.41 -25.45 8.39
CA LEU A 618 37.25 -24.77 7.40
C LEU A 618 38.15 -23.67 8.01
N GLY A 619 38.12 -23.47 9.33
CA GLY A 619 38.94 -22.46 10.01
C GLY A 619 38.46 -21.02 9.82
N LEU A 620 37.22 -20.79 9.33
CA LEU A 620 36.71 -19.45 9.12
C LEU A 620 36.50 -18.73 10.46
N ASN A 621 37.06 -17.51 10.53
CA ASN A 621 36.89 -16.65 11.70
C ASN A 621 35.41 -16.24 11.85
N PRO A 622 34.95 -15.80 13.05
CA PRO A 622 33.54 -15.48 13.28
C PRO A 622 32.97 -14.43 12.31
N PHE A 623 33.78 -13.45 11.91
CA PHE A 623 33.36 -12.39 10.98
C PHE A 623 33.26 -12.89 9.53
N GLN A 624 34.21 -13.70 9.09
CA GLN A 624 34.22 -14.38 7.80
C GLN A 624 33.03 -15.34 7.70
N ARG A 625 32.76 -16.11 8.76
CA ARG A 625 31.61 -17.00 8.83
C ARG A 625 30.30 -16.24 8.72
N LEU A 626 30.17 -15.14 9.46
CA LEU A 626 28.98 -14.29 9.39
C LEU A 626 28.80 -13.73 7.97
N ARG A 627 29.85 -13.17 7.37
CA ARG A 627 29.78 -12.48 6.08
C ARG A 627 29.66 -13.41 4.87
N LEU A 628 30.37 -14.54 4.86
CA LEU A 628 30.49 -15.42 3.69
C LEU A 628 29.46 -16.54 3.69
N VAL A 629 29.01 -17.00 4.86
CA VAL A 629 28.13 -18.19 4.96
C VAL A 629 26.75 -17.79 5.49
N ILE A 630 26.70 -17.18 6.67
CA ILE A 630 25.45 -16.98 7.42
C ILE A 630 24.59 -15.87 6.80
N LEU A 631 25.14 -14.66 6.63
CA LEU A 631 24.39 -13.48 6.21
C LEU A 631 23.78 -13.62 4.80
N PRO A 632 24.49 -14.15 3.79
CA PRO A 632 23.91 -14.35 2.45
C PRO A 632 22.70 -15.30 2.47
N GLN A 633 22.74 -16.34 3.29
CA GLN A 633 21.64 -17.30 3.43
C GLN A 633 20.49 -16.70 4.26
N ALA A 634 20.80 -16.04 5.38
CA ALA A 634 19.81 -15.38 6.24
C ALA A 634 19.04 -14.29 5.49
N LEU A 635 19.69 -13.57 4.56
CA LEU A 635 19.05 -12.53 3.75
C LEU A 635 17.82 -13.06 3.00
N ARG A 636 17.86 -14.30 2.51
CA ARG A 636 16.76 -14.91 1.75
C ARG A 636 15.47 -15.07 2.58
N SER A 637 15.58 -15.43 3.85
CA SER A 637 14.43 -15.48 4.75
C SER A 637 14.08 -14.12 5.36
N MET A 638 15.05 -13.20 5.43
CA MET A 638 14.88 -11.86 6.00
C MET A 638 14.04 -10.94 5.10
N VAL A 639 14.27 -10.98 3.78
CA VAL A 639 13.66 -10.05 2.81
C VAL A 639 12.13 -10.07 2.81
N PRO A 640 11.44 -11.23 2.79
CA PRO A 640 9.98 -11.27 2.86
C PRO A 640 9.42 -10.65 4.15
N LEU A 641 10.13 -10.81 5.28
CA LEU A 641 9.73 -10.23 6.57
C LEU A 641 9.93 -8.71 6.59
N LEU A 642 11.03 -8.22 6.00
CA LEU A 642 11.29 -6.78 5.86
C LEU A 642 10.26 -6.07 4.99
N ASN A 643 9.69 -6.73 3.97
CA ASN A 643 8.63 -6.16 3.13
C ASN A 643 7.44 -5.67 3.99
N ASN A 644 6.95 -6.53 4.88
CA ASN A 644 5.87 -6.16 5.79
C ASN A 644 6.27 -5.01 6.73
N GLN A 645 7.52 -4.97 7.20
CA GLN A 645 7.98 -3.89 8.06
C GLN A 645 8.09 -2.56 7.33
N PHE A 646 8.56 -2.53 6.08
CA PHE A 646 8.64 -1.29 5.31
C PHE A 646 7.25 -0.74 4.98
N MET A 647 6.27 -1.59 4.68
CA MET A 647 4.88 -1.18 4.56
C MET A 647 4.33 -0.62 5.88
N ASN A 648 4.75 -1.17 7.03
CA ASN A 648 4.38 -0.64 8.34
C ASN A 648 5.05 0.71 8.62
N VAL A 649 6.31 0.95 8.22
CA VAL A 649 6.95 2.28 8.34
C VAL A 649 6.15 3.32 7.57
N TRP A 650 5.73 3.00 6.35
CA TRP A 650 4.90 3.88 5.54
C TRP A 650 3.55 4.18 6.18
N LYS A 651 2.85 3.18 6.74
CA LYS A 651 1.57 3.40 7.43
C LYS A 651 1.75 4.18 8.73
N ASN A 652 2.75 3.81 9.51
CA ASN A 652 3.08 4.44 10.79
C ASN A 652 3.55 5.89 10.63
N SER A 653 3.94 6.32 9.42
CA SER A 653 4.24 7.72 9.18
C SER A 653 3.05 8.63 9.43
N SER A 654 1.81 8.12 9.38
CA SER A 654 0.60 8.88 9.68
C SER A 654 0.51 9.36 11.13
N LEU A 655 1.29 8.77 12.04
CA LEU A 655 1.40 9.22 13.42
C LEU A 655 2.19 10.52 13.57
N ALA A 656 2.73 11.05 12.47
CA ALA A 656 3.35 12.38 12.39
C ALA A 656 2.48 13.51 12.95
N VAL A 657 1.14 13.35 12.92
CA VAL A 657 0.20 14.29 13.53
C VAL A 657 0.50 14.58 15.00
N ILE A 658 1.07 13.61 15.73
CA ILE A 658 1.40 13.75 17.17
C ILE A 658 2.50 14.78 17.39
N VAL A 659 3.43 14.89 16.45
CA VAL A 659 4.58 15.81 16.51
C VAL A 659 4.40 16.98 15.56
N ALA A 660 3.18 17.22 15.05
CA ALA A 660 2.88 18.28 14.09
C ALA A 660 3.77 18.28 12.81
N TYR A 661 4.32 17.12 12.43
CA TYR A 661 5.07 17.00 11.19
C TYR A 661 4.10 16.99 10.00
N SER A 662 4.38 17.82 8.98
CA SER A 662 3.53 18.05 7.81
C SER A 662 3.57 16.89 6.81
N ASP A 663 3.10 15.71 7.23
CA ASP A 663 2.94 14.50 6.42
C ASP A 663 1.59 14.51 5.66
N ILE A 664 1.38 13.50 4.81
CA ILE A 664 0.11 13.32 4.07
C ILE A 664 -1.10 13.35 5.01
N PHE A 665 -1.05 12.64 6.14
CA PHE A 665 -2.19 12.55 7.06
C PHE A 665 -2.50 13.90 7.70
N TYR A 666 -1.49 14.58 8.24
CA TYR A 666 -1.63 15.88 8.86
C TYR A 666 -2.19 16.92 7.88
N VAL A 667 -1.61 17.03 6.68
CA VAL A 667 -2.04 18.02 5.69
C VAL A 667 -3.48 17.77 5.25
N VAL A 668 -3.85 16.52 4.96
CA VAL A 668 -5.22 16.18 4.57
C VAL A 668 -6.20 16.42 5.73
N LEU A 669 -5.83 16.10 6.97
CA LEU A 669 -6.66 16.38 8.15
C LEU A 669 -6.94 17.88 8.32
N VAL A 670 -5.92 18.72 8.15
CA VAL A 670 -6.07 20.18 8.19
C VAL A 670 -6.96 20.65 7.04
N MET A 671 -6.80 20.10 5.83
CA MET A 671 -7.71 20.40 4.71
C MET A 671 -9.16 19.99 4.99
N MET A 672 -9.39 18.84 5.62
CA MET A 672 -10.73 18.34 5.96
C MET A 672 -11.45 19.29 6.92
N ASN A 673 -10.74 19.80 7.91
CA ASN A 673 -11.29 20.75 8.89
C ASN A 673 -11.56 22.13 8.28
N ASN A 674 -10.68 22.61 7.40
CA ASN A 674 -10.81 23.94 6.79
C ASN A 674 -11.85 23.98 5.66
N VAL A 675 -11.94 22.94 4.84
CA VAL A 675 -12.84 22.89 3.67
C VAL A 675 -14.19 22.30 4.02
N GLY A 676 -14.27 21.42 5.02
CA GLY A 676 -15.49 20.70 5.39
C GLY A 676 -15.89 19.57 4.42
N LYS A 677 -15.06 19.28 3.41
CA LYS A 677 -15.21 18.12 2.50
C LYS A 677 -14.50 16.91 3.10
N LEU A 678 -15.25 15.98 3.71
CA LEU A 678 -14.69 14.87 4.47
C LEU A 678 -14.35 13.67 3.56
N ILE A 679 -15.33 13.12 2.87
CA ILE A 679 -15.19 11.88 2.09
C ILE A 679 -14.22 12.02 0.90
N PRO A 680 -14.24 13.10 0.08
CA PRO A 680 -13.29 13.24 -1.04
C PRO A 680 -11.82 13.26 -0.57
N LEU A 681 -11.54 14.01 0.49
CA LEU A 681 -10.21 14.10 1.09
C LEU A 681 -9.78 12.79 1.76
N PHE A 682 -10.71 12.11 2.44
CA PHE A 682 -10.44 10.81 3.03
C PHE A 682 -10.18 9.73 1.97
N LEU A 683 -10.91 9.73 0.85
CA LEU A 683 -10.64 8.85 -0.29
C LEU A 683 -9.24 9.10 -0.87
N LEU A 684 -8.88 10.38 -1.04
CA LEU A 684 -7.56 10.78 -1.52
C LEU A 684 -6.45 10.33 -0.53
N LEU A 685 -6.67 10.47 0.77
CA LEU A 685 -5.78 9.94 1.81
C LEU A 685 -5.61 8.42 1.68
N LEU A 686 -6.70 7.66 1.54
CA LEU A 686 -6.63 6.21 1.38
C LEU A 686 -5.90 5.80 0.10
N ILE A 687 -6.20 6.45 -1.02
CA ILE A 687 -5.55 6.16 -2.31
C ILE A 687 -4.05 6.45 -2.25
N THR A 688 -3.64 7.57 -1.67
CA THR A 688 -2.22 7.95 -1.55
C THR A 688 -1.45 6.98 -0.65
N TYR A 689 -2.00 6.63 0.52
CA TYR A 689 -1.40 5.63 1.41
C TYR A 689 -1.35 4.23 0.79
N GLN A 690 -2.40 3.83 0.06
CA GLN A 690 -2.45 2.55 -0.63
C GLN A 690 -1.45 2.51 -1.79
N ALA A 691 -1.34 3.59 -2.58
CA ALA A 691 -0.38 3.71 -3.67
C ALA A 691 1.06 3.57 -3.17
N GLY A 692 1.42 4.26 -2.07
CA GLY A 692 2.74 4.12 -1.45
C GLY A 692 3.01 2.69 -0.95
N SER A 693 2.02 2.05 -0.31
CA SER A 693 2.14 0.66 0.15
C SER A 693 2.35 -0.32 -1.01
N LEU A 694 1.61 -0.14 -2.11
CA LEU A 694 1.76 -0.96 -3.31
C LEU A 694 3.10 -0.71 -4.00
N ALA A 695 3.58 0.54 -4.06
CA ALA A 695 4.88 0.87 -4.62
C ALA A 695 6.02 0.15 -3.86
N ILE A 696 6.01 0.20 -2.51
CA ILE A 696 6.96 -0.53 -1.67
C ILE A 696 6.86 -2.03 -1.93
N SER A 697 5.63 -2.57 -1.97
CA SER A 697 5.41 -4.00 -2.21
C SER A 697 5.94 -4.46 -3.57
N VAL A 698 5.73 -3.68 -4.64
CA VAL A 698 6.24 -3.96 -5.99
C VAL A 698 7.76 -3.98 -6.00
N VAL A 699 8.41 -2.96 -5.43
CA VAL A 699 9.88 -2.88 -5.34
C VAL A 699 10.44 -4.06 -4.55
N MET A 700 9.83 -4.40 -3.42
CA MET A 700 10.28 -5.49 -2.56
C MET A 700 10.02 -6.87 -3.17
N ASN A 701 8.92 -7.06 -3.88
CA ASN A 701 8.65 -8.31 -4.60
C ASN A 701 9.64 -8.50 -5.76
N TRP A 702 9.95 -7.43 -6.48
CA TRP A 702 11.00 -7.43 -7.49
C TRP A 702 12.36 -7.80 -6.88
N TYR A 703 12.73 -7.17 -5.76
CA TYR A 703 13.98 -7.50 -5.05
C TYR A 703 14.00 -8.95 -4.54
N ASN A 704 12.90 -9.43 -3.97
CA ASN A 704 12.76 -10.82 -3.50
C ASN A 704 12.97 -11.84 -4.63
N SER A 705 12.43 -11.57 -5.83
CA SER A 705 12.62 -12.43 -6.99
C SER A 705 14.09 -12.57 -7.41
N ARG A 706 14.88 -11.48 -7.29
CA ARG A 706 16.31 -11.48 -7.58
C ARG A 706 17.09 -12.31 -6.57
N VAL A 707 16.83 -12.13 -5.27
CA VAL A 707 17.53 -12.84 -4.18
C VAL A 707 17.21 -14.34 -4.16
N THR A 708 16.02 -14.74 -4.60
CA THR A 708 15.57 -16.15 -4.63
C THR A 708 15.87 -16.88 -5.95
N SER A 709 16.20 -16.16 -7.03
CA SER A 709 16.48 -16.75 -8.35
C SER A 709 17.73 -17.64 -8.43
N VAL A 710 18.63 -17.58 -7.45
CA VAL A 710 19.80 -18.47 -7.37
C VAL A 710 19.36 -19.81 -6.78
N LYS A 711 18.94 -20.73 -7.66
CA LYS A 711 18.79 -22.16 -7.34
C LYS A 711 20.18 -22.70 -6.96
N ILE A 712 20.28 -23.28 -5.77
CA ILE A 712 21.42 -24.10 -5.36
C ILE A 712 21.23 -25.48 -5.96
#